data_AF-A0A1Y2MBU3-F1
#
_entry.id   AF-A0A1Y2MBU3-F1
#
_cell.length_a   1.000
_cell.length_b   1.000
_cell.length_c   1.000
_cell.angle_alpha   90.00
_cell.angle_beta   90.00
_cell.angle_gamma   90.00
#
_symmetry.space_group_name_H-M   'P 1'
#
loop_
_entity.id
_entity.type
_entity.pdbx_description
1 polymer ?
#
loop_
_entity_poly.entity_id
_entity_poly.type
_entity_poly.pdbx_seq_one_letter_code
_entity_poly.pdbx_strand_id
1 'polypeptide(L)'
;MYPSFLPWQTASYSNIGYQLLSYALESMTNKTFVDILYDRVIKPLDLKNTYYENAPTSVGIIPTDPVEDYWWVNLGQAGPGGNMYSSANDISKLGQAILSSRLIKPALTRRWLNPVTFVSDLSASVGAPWGVRRIPLDPVDQPFRSLSVYTKAGTFRRYTAFLTLLKEYNLGFTIMMAGKSMVSNFMIADTLGAALIPAYDAVARDEADQTYSGIYVSYGPNAMPNSTMIISTDPKKPGLGVSSWTSNGTDMVQTAIQFQIGSNGTALRAEARLYYTQLETRAKNGEKRQAWKAVFEDTGGPNVQGPLLFSTVCGSWVGLTGVTYDALPLDEFLFDFDANVSAQVTFQNSSQTIFRVDSGSYGPELEEVHYYYEQWPIGIAVSSKGRIFASYTRGNYSFTLGETVNKTAERAYPSSGLNLPVSQLNTTWNGIMFGSSNTTGLISVQALYITPATNLRPETLWVVDTGRPTIMDSSGAPTMPYAQPGGPKIVGINLPNDTVYATYTFPASVHYPDSYMNDIRFDLRTNVTLSGQGVAYIVDSSDEGRPGFIIPDLGTGESWRRLTQHPSVLRVNSDVPSYQGKPFYQKTMVIPIQTLREGLDGIQISPDGSTVYYSALTSSYLYSVPTANLLAAPSDPLVEIAAANNIANHGQRGGNANGFEGDSNGLIYQLIPEHNAIYYYDPHDLQTHPFVRDPRIIWPDGAEYRG
;
A
#
# COMPACT_ATOMS: atom_id res chain seq x y z
N MET A 1 23.91 29.12 -28.34
CA MET A 1 22.70 28.92 -29.16
C MET A 1 21.51 29.36 -28.31
N TYR A 2 20.60 30.15 -28.86
CA TYR A 2 19.40 30.58 -28.14
C TYR A 2 18.27 29.57 -28.39
N PRO A 3 17.38 29.33 -27.42
CA PRO A 3 16.28 28.39 -27.61
C PRO A 3 15.29 28.96 -28.65
N SER A 4 14.80 28.11 -29.56
CA SER A 4 13.79 28.51 -30.57
C SER A 4 12.44 28.87 -29.94
N PHE A 5 12.13 28.27 -28.79
CA PHE A 5 10.93 28.53 -28.00
C PHE A 5 11.28 28.50 -26.51
N LEU A 6 10.49 29.16 -25.67
CA LEU A 6 10.62 29.01 -24.23
C LEU A 6 10.42 27.52 -23.83
N PRO A 7 11.12 27.04 -22.79
CA PRO A 7 10.85 25.71 -22.24
C PRO A 7 9.36 25.53 -21.94
N TRP A 8 8.80 24.36 -22.28
CA TRP A 8 7.37 24.02 -22.12
C TRP A 8 6.37 24.84 -22.97
N GLN A 9 6.82 25.66 -23.92
CA GLN A 9 5.92 26.40 -24.82
C GLN A 9 5.32 25.53 -25.93
N THR A 10 6.14 24.77 -26.64
CA THR A 10 5.71 23.88 -27.73
C THR A 10 6.77 22.81 -28.01
N ALA A 11 6.33 21.68 -28.55
CA ALA A 11 7.23 20.62 -28.98
C ALA A 11 8.01 21.02 -30.23
N SER A 12 9.33 20.85 -30.21
CA SER A 12 10.19 20.98 -31.37
C SER A 12 11.31 19.95 -31.32
N TYR A 13 11.69 19.41 -32.47
CA TYR A 13 12.72 18.39 -32.57
C TYR A 13 14.11 19.01 -32.38
N SER A 14 14.92 18.42 -31.50
CA SER A 14 16.28 18.90 -31.23
C SER A 14 17.26 17.75 -31.02
N ASN A 15 18.23 17.61 -31.94
CA ASN A 15 19.34 16.65 -31.77
C ASN A 15 20.24 17.02 -30.58
N ILE A 16 20.35 18.31 -30.26
CA ILE A 16 21.14 18.81 -29.12
C ILE A 16 20.58 18.29 -27.80
N GLY A 17 19.28 18.04 -27.71
CA GLY A 17 18.67 17.43 -26.52
C GLY A 17 19.28 16.08 -26.17
N TYR A 18 19.58 15.24 -27.17
CA TYR A 18 20.21 13.92 -26.96
C TYR A 18 21.69 14.03 -26.58
N GLN A 19 22.40 15.02 -27.14
CA GLN A 19 23.78 15.32 -26.75
C GLN A 19 23.88 15.80 -25.30
N LEU A 20 22.99 16.71 -24.87
CA LEU A 20 22.95 17.14 -23.48
C LEU A 20 22.56 16.00 -22.53
N LEU A 21 21.64 15.12 -22.97
CA LEU A 21 21.28 13.93 -22.22
C LEU A 21 22.48 12.98 -22.04
N SER A 22 23.32 12.79 -23.06
CA SER A 22 24.51 11.95 -22.90
C SER A 22 25.48 12.54 -21.88
N TYR A 23 25.75 13.85 -21.91
CA TYR A 23 26.62 14.48 -20.92
C TYR A 23 26.09 14.36 -19.50
N ALA A 24 24.77 14.49 -19.32
CA ALA A 24 24.15 14.26 -18.03
C ALA A 24 24.36 12.82 -17.55
N LEU A 25 24.14 11.83 -18.43
CA LEU A 25 24.36 10.41 -18.11
C LEU A 25 25.82 10.12 -17.78
N GLU A 26 26.76 10.65 -18.55
CA GLU A 26 28.19 10.46 -18.34
C GLU A 26 28.63 11.06 -17.00
N SER A 27 28.18 12.28 -16.69
CA SER A 27 28.42 12.95 -15.41
C SER A 27 27.85 12.17 -14.22
N MET A 28 26.60 11.68 -14.33
CA MET A 28 25.93 10.94 -13.26
C MET A 28 26.53 9.57 -12.98
N THR A 29 27.11 8.92 -14.00
CA THR A 29 27.56 7.52 -13.90
C THR A 29 29.08 7.37 -13.92
N ASN A 30 29.81 8.43 -14.23
CA ASN A 30 31.25 8.42 -14.46
C ASN A 30 31.70 7.36 -15.48
N LYS A 31 30.85 7.12 -16.50
CA LYS A 31 31.09 6.21 -17.64
C LYS A 31 30.83 6.95 -18.93
N THR A 32 31.50 6.57 -20.03
CA THR A 32 31.20 7.13 -21.34
C THR A 32 29.82 6.69 -21.81
N PHE A 33 29.16 7.48 -22.66
CA PHE A 33 27.85 7.13 -23.22
C PHE A 33 27.88 5.79 -23.96
N VAL A 34 28.99 5.50 -24.65
CA VAL A 34 29.21 4.24 -25.38
C VAL A 34 29.24 3.05 -24.43
N ASP A 35 29.95 3.17 -23.30
CA ASP A 35 30.00 2.12 -22.28
C ASP A 35 28.64 1.91 -21.63
N ILE A 36 27.90 2.99 -21.35
CA ILE A 36 26.54 2.92 -20.80
C ILE A 36 25.62 2.17 -21.77
N LEU A 37 25.63 2.56 -23.05
CA LEU A 37 24.85 1.92 -24.11
C LEU A 37 25.19 0.43 -24.23
N TYR A 38 26.48 0.10 -24.19
CA TYR A 38 26.93 -1.28 -24.26
C TYR A 38 26.46 -2.09 -23.05
N ASP A 39 26.75 -1.62 -21.83
CA ASP A 39 26.47 -2.33 -20.58
C ASP A 39 24.97 -2.47 -20.29
N ARG A 40 24.18 -1.44 -20.63
CA ARG A 40 22.76 -1.37 -20.26
C ARG A 40 21.81 -1.84 -21.36
N VAL A 41 22.23 -1.85 -22.63
CA VAL A 41 21.34 -2.17 -23.75
C VAL A 41 21.91 -3.24 -24.68
N ILE A 42 23.08 -3.03 -25.28
CA ILE A 42 23.62 -3.94 -26.32
C ILE A 42 23.93 -5.31 -25.74
N LYS A 43 24.69 -5.35 -24.63
CA LYS A 43 25.11 -6.61 -23.99
C LYS A 43 23.93 -7.37 -23.36
N PRO A 44 23.03 -6.75 -22.57
CA PRO A 44 21.89 -7.47 -21.97
C PRO A 44 20.88 -8.03 -22.97
N LEU A 45 20.77 -7.41 -24.15
CA LEU A 45 19.87 -7.86 -25.22
C LEU A 45 20.55 -8.72 -26.29
N ASP A 46 21.85 -8.96 -26.18
CA ASP A 46 22.65 -9.72 -27.15
C ASP A 46 22.46 -9.18 -28.60
N LEU A 47 22.69 -7.88 -28.76
CA LEU A 47 22.57 -7.17 -30.04
C LEU A 47 23.88 -7.26 -30.83
N LYS A 48 24.09 -8.39 -31.52
CA LYS A 48 25.37 -8.77 -32.13
C LYS A 48 25.80 -7.91 -33.34
N ASN A 49 24.86 -7.24 -34.00
CA ASN A 49 25.09 -6.42 -35.17
C ASN A 49 24.67 -4.96 -34.92
N THR A 50 24.78 -4.50 -33.67
CA THR A 50 24.64 -3.09 -33.31
C THR A 50 25.99 -2.50 -32.95
N TYR A 51 26.36 -1.42 -33.63
CA TYR A 51 27.63 -0.74 -33.46
C TYR A 51 27.38 0.74 -33.18
N TYR A 52 28.08 1.30 -32.21
CA TYR A 52 28.00 2.75 -31.97
C TYR A 52 28.68 3.53 -33.10
N GLU A 53 29.82 3.04 -33.58
CA GLU A 53 30.61 3.61 -34.67
C GLU A 53 31.30 2.48 -35.46
N ASN A 54 31.80 2.80 -36.66
CA ASN A 54 32.72 1.96 -37.44
C ASN A 54 32.23 0.52 -37.70
N ALA A 55 30.95 0.36 -38.09
CA ALA A 55 30.45 -0.94 -38.49
C ALA A 55 31.24 -1.51 -39.71
N PRO A 56 31.59 -2.81 -39.72
CA PRO A 56 32.25 -3.42 -40.86
C PRO A 56 31.40 -3.32 -42.13
N THR A 57 32.01 -3.04 -43.28
CA THR A 57 31.29 -3.00 -44.56
C THR A 57 30.71 -4.35 -44.95
N SER A 58 31.28 -5.45 -44.46
CA SER A 58 30.80 -6.82 -44.70
C SER A 58 29.43 -7.12 -44.09
N VAL A 59 28.94 -6.29 -43.16
CA VAL A 59 27.62 -6.45 -42.53
C VAL A 59 26.63 -5.35 -42.93
N GLY A 60 27.05 -4.42 -43.79
CA GLY A 60 26.26 -3.27 -44.23
C GLY A 60 25.73 -3.39 -45.65
N ILE A 61 24.67 -2.64 -45.95
CA ILE A 61 24.21 -2.41 -47.33
C ILE A 61 24.70 -1.04 -47.75
N ILE A 62 25.64 -0.97 -48.68
CA ILE A 62 26.27 0.28 -49.15
C ILE A 62 25.85 0.50 -50.61
N PRO A 63 24.93 1.45 -50.90
CA PRO A 63 24.34 1.61 -52.23
C PRO A 63 25.29 1.92 -53.39
N THR A 64 26.37 2.65 -53.14
CA THR A 64 27.40 3.01 -54.13
C THR A 64 28.78 2.64 -53.62
N ASP A 65 29.40 3.50 -52.82
CA ASP A 65 30.71 3.27 -52.21
C ASP A 65 30.75 3.81 -50.77
N PRO A 66 31.57 3.22 -49.87
CA PRO A 66 31.59 3.59 -48.46
C PRO A 66 31.91 5.07 -48.17
N VAL A 67 32.69 5.73 -49.03
CA VAL A 67 33.07 7.13 -48.88
C VAL A 67 31.95 8.05 -49.33
N GLU A 68 31.40 7.88 -50.55
CA GLU A 68 30.27 8.69 -51.02
C GLU A 68 29.01 8.51 -50.16
N ASP A 69 28.82 7.31 -49.61
CA ASP A 69 27.66 6.99 -48.78
C ASP A 69 27.86 7.36 -47.31
N TYR A 70 29.04 7.88 -46.92
CA TYR A 70 29.33 8.29 -45.54
C TYR A 70 29.20 7.13 -44.53
N TRP A 71 29.58 5.92 -44.94
CA TRP A 71 29.43 4.71 -44.13
C TRP A 71 30.25 4.72 -42.83
N TRP A 72 31.38 5.43 -42.80
CA TRP A 72 32.21 5.58 -41.59
C TRP A 72 32.18 7.00 -41.03
N VAL A 73 31.10 7.75 -41.28
CA VAL A 73 30.97 9.09 -40.72
C VAL A 73 31.01 9.04 -39.20
N ASN A 74 31.72 9.99 -38.60
CA ASN A 74 31.73 10.21 -37.16
C ASN A 74 31.12 11.59 -36.89
N LEU A 75 29.99 11.62 -36.17
CA LEU A 75 29.30 12.87 -35.81
C LEU A 75 29.85 13.53 -34.54
N GLY A 76 30.94 13.00 -33.98
CA GLY A 76 31.61 13.47 -32.78
C GLY A 76 30.64 13.55 -31.61
N GLN A 77 30.63 14.70 -30.93
CA GLN A 77 29.75 14.92 -29.79
C GLN A 77 28.24 14.93 -30.15
N ALA A 78 27.87 15.05 -31.43
CA ALA A 78 26.47 14.92 -31.86
C ALA A 78 26.03 13.46 -32.03
N GLY A 79 26.94 12.48 -31.84
CA GLY A 79 26.68 11.05 -32.02
C GLY A 79 25.45 10.48 -31.28
N PRO A 80 25.13 10.91 -30.05
CA PRO A 80 23.90 10.48 -29.36
C PRO A 80 22.60 10.84 -30.10
N GLY A 81 22.61 11.85 -30.96
CA GLY A 81 21.46 12.23 -31.80
C GLY A 81 21.35 11.45 -33.11
N GLY A 82 22.37 10.69 -33.48
CA GLY A 82 22.46 9.87 -34.68
C GLY A 82 23.93 9.48 -34.94
N ASN A 83 24.23 8.20 -35.08
CA ASN A 83 25.57 7.67 -35.44
C ASN A 83 25.59 6.14 -35.49
N MET A 84 24.61 5.50 -34.86
CA MET A 84 24.59 4.07 -34.64
C MET A 84 24.21 3.28 -35.90
N TYR A 85 24.82 2.11 -36.04
CA TYR A 85 24.55 1.10 -37.05
C TYR A 85 23.84 -0.06 -36.37
N SER A 86 22.82 -0.63 -37.00
CA SER A 86 22.16 -1.82 -36.47
C SER A 86 21.52 -2.64 -37.57
N SER A 87 21.31 -3.93 -37.31
CA SER A 87 20.51 -4.79 -38.18
C SER A 87 19.02 -4.65 -37.87
N ALA A 88 18.15 -4.91 -38.86
CA ALA A 88 16.70 -4.94 -38.63
C ALA A 88 16.30 -5.95 -37.52
N ASN A 89 17.04 -7.05 -37.42
CA ASN A 89 16.84 -8.07 -36.38
C ASN A 89 17.13 -7.54 -34.97
N ASP A 90 18.24 -6.83 -34.78
CA ASP A 90 18.61 -6.32 -33.45
C ASP A 90 17.73 -5.14 -33.01
N ILE A 91 17.30 -4.28 -33.94
CA ILE A 91 16.27 -3.26 -33.63
C ILE A 91 14.92 -3.92 -33.32
N SER A 92 14.57 -5.03 -33.98
CA SER A 92 13.35 -5.78 -33.65
C SER A 92 13.44 -6.42 -32.26
N LYS A 93 14.60 -6.98 -31.88
CA LYS A 93 14.86 -7.45 -30.50
C LYS A 93 14.72 -6.32 -29.48
N LEU A 94 15.24 -5.13 -29.79
CA LEU A 94 15.07 -3.95 -28.94
C LEU A 94 13.59 -3.61 -28.78
N GLY A 95 12.81 -3.57 -29.88
CA GLY A 95 11.37 -3.33 -29.84
C GLY A 95 10.62 -4.35 -28.98
N GLN A 96 10.93 -5.65 -29.14
CA GLN A 96 10.38 -6.72 -28.31
C GLN A 96 10.73 -6.54 -26.84
N ALA A 97 11.98 -6.21 -26.52
CA ALA A 97 12.44 -5.98 -25.16
C ALA A 97 11.75 -4.78 -24.49
N ILE A 98 11.42 -3.74 -25.27
CA ILE A 98 10.64 -2.59 -24.79
C ILE A 98 9.21 -3.04 -24.48
N LEU A 99 8.53 -3.66 -25.44
CA LEU A 99 7.15 -4.12 -25.29
C LEU A 99 6.99 -5.12 -24.13
N SER A 100 7.96 -6.03 -23.95
CA SER A 100 7.97 -7.01 -22.87
C SER A 100 8.54 -6.48 -21.54
N SER A 101 8.94 -5.20 -21.46
CA SER A 101 9.56 -4.61 -20.25
C SER A 101 10.78 -5.40 -19.74
N ARG A 102 11.62 -5.91 -20.64
CA ARG A 102 12.75 -6.78 -20.29
C ARG A 102 13.87 -6.05 -19.53
N LEU A 103 14.12 -4.79 -19.85
CA LEU A 103 15.20 -3.99 -19.24
C LEU A 103 14.71 -2.97 -18.21
N ILE A 104 13.44 -2.58 -18.28
CA ILE A 104 12.84 -1.51 -17.48
C ILE A 104 11.58 -2.10 -16.82
N LYS A 105 11.33 -1.76 -15.55
CA LYS A 105 10.14 -2.23 -14.82
C LYS A 105 8.85 -1.90 -15.61
N PRO A 106 7.83 -2.80 -15.64
CA PRO A 106 6.63 -2.61 -16.45
C PRO A 106 5.92 -1.26 -16.28
N ALA A 107 5.81 -0.74 -15.04
CA ALA A 107 5.20 0.56 -14.79
C ALA A 107 5.98 1.72 -15.42
N LEU A 108 7.31 1.67 -15.40
CA LEU A 108 8.17 2.67 -16.02
C LEU A 108 8.11 2.59 -17.54
N THR A 109 8.06 1.38 -18.13
CA THR A 109 7.83 1.19 -19.56
C THR A 109 6.50 1.80 -20.01
N ARG A 110 5.41 1.53 -19.27
CA ARG A 110 4.09 2.14 -19.57
C ARG A 110 4.13 3.66 -19.49
N ARG A 111 4.78 4.22 -18.46
CA ARG A 111 4.99 5.67 -18.34
C ARG A 111 5.79 6.22 -19.53
N TRP A 112 6.83 5.50 -19.95
CA TRP A 112 7.70 5.90 -21.05
C TRP A 112 6.98 5.86 -22.41
N LEU A 113 6.09 4.90 -22.62
CA LEU A 113 5.20 4.77 -23.77
C LEU A 113 3.88 5.54 -23.57
N ASN A 114 3.96 6.78 -23.07
CA ASN A 114 2.83 7.72 -23.10
C ASN A 114 3.26 9.02 -23.80
N PRO A 115 2.35 9.67 -24.54
CA PRO A 115 2.63 11.00 -25.09
C PRO A 115 2.82 12.01 -23.96
N VAL A 116 3.72 12.96 -24.17
CA VAL A 116 4.01 14.05 -23.23
C VAL A 116 3.25 15.31 -23.65
N THR A 117 3.19 15.60 -24.94
CA THR A 117 2.45 16.75 -25.47
C THR A 117 1.96 16.52 -26.90
N PHE A 118 0.89 17.22 -27.28
CA PHE A 118 0.39 17.22 -28.66
C PHE A 118 1.24 18.12 -29.55
N VAL A 119 1.21 17.84 -30.85
CA VAL A 119 1.72 18.74 -31.88
C VAL A 119 0.54 19.37 -32.65
N SER A 120 0.83 20.20 -33.65
CA SER A 120 -0.22 20.87 -34.43
C SER A 120 -1.10 19.93 -35.26
N ASP A 121 -0.62 18.72 -35.58
CA ASP A 121 -1.43 17.65 -36.18
C ASP A 121 -2.24 16.95 -35.08
N LEU A 122 -3.57 16.97 -35.20
CA LEU A 122 -4.51 16.36 -34.25
C LEU A 122 -4.33 14.85 -34.09
N SER A 123 -3.75 14.19 -35.10
CA SER A 123 -3.44 12.76 -35.08
C SER A 123 -2.05 12.46 -34.51
N ALA A 124 -1.30 13.47 -34.07
CA ALA A 124 0.09 13.29 -33.65
C ALA A 124 0.39 13.92 -32.29
N SER A 125 1.33 13.29 -31.60
CA SER A 125 1.89 13.75 -30.34
C SER A 125 3.34 13.30 -30.22
N VAL A 126 4.06 13.83 -29.23
CA VAL A 126 5.43 13.43 -28.95
C VAL A 126 5.58 13.02 -27.49
N GLY A 127 6.44 12.02 -27.25
CA GLY A 127 6.84 11.53 -25.94
C GLY A 127 8.33 11.77 -25.68
N ALA A 128 8.94 10.91 -24.87
CA ALA A 128 10.34 11.05 -24.45
C ALA A 128 11.19 9.84 -24.84
N PRO A 129 11.48 9.55 -26.14
CA PRO A 129 11.49 10.48 -27.27
C PRO A 129 10.57 10.08 -28.44
N TRP A 130 9.46 9.42 -28.15
CA TRP A 130 8.61 8.80 -29.17
C TRP A 130 7.89 9.80 -30.06
N GLY A 131 7.89 9.58 -31.37
CA GLY A 131 6.86 10.13 -32.24
C GLY A 131 5.61 9.26 -32.12
N VAL A 132 4.47 9.83 -31.77
CA VAL A 132 3.24 9.08 -31.52
C VAL A 132 2.18 9.49 -32.52
N ARG A 133 1.60 8.53 -33.23
CA ARG A 133 0.51 8.75 -34.20
C ARG A 133 -0.73 7.96 -33.78
N ARG A 134 -1.88 8.62 -33.76
CA ARG A 134 -3.20 7.99 -33.56
C ARG A 134 -3.77 7.61 -34.92
N ILE A 135 -3.90 6.31 -35.18
CA ILE A 135 -4.47 5.77 -36.41
C ILE A 135 -5.93 5.41 -36.13
N PRO A 136 -6.92 6.04 -36.79
CA PRO A 136 -8.31 5.62 -36.68
C PRO A 136 -8.47 4.24 -37.32
N LEU A 137 -9.07 3.30 -36.59
CA LEU A 137 -9.27 1.94 -37.10
C LEU A 137 -10.49 1.85 -38.03
N ASP A 138 -11.52 2.64 -37.73
CA ASP A 138 -12.75 2.73 -38.52
C ASP A 138 -13.32 4.17 -38.39
N PRO A 139 -12.86 5.11 -39.23
CA PRO A 139 -13.19 6.52 -39.08
C PRO A 139 -14.65 6.87 -39.42
N VAL A 140 -15.38 5.93 -40.04
CA VAL A 140 -16.76 6.16 -40.49
C VAL A 140 -17.74 5.68 -39.43
N ASP A 141 -17.65 4.41 -39.05
CA ASP A 141 -18.60 3.81 -38.11
C ASP A 141 -18.13 3.98 -36.65
N GLN A 142 -16.83 4.19 -36.41
CA GLN A 142 -16.22 4.31 -35.07
C GLN A 142 -15.20 5.47 -34.97
N PRO A 143 -15.62 6.72 -35.17
CA PRO A 143 -14.71 7.87 -35.33
C PRO A 143 -13.78 8.15 -34.13
N PHE A 144 -14.05 7.58 -32.95
CA PHE A 144 -13.24 7.72 -31.74
C PHE A 144 -12.34 6.52 -31.45
N ARG A 145 -12.46 5.42 -32.21
CA ARG A 145 -11.62 4.24 -32.03
C ARG A 145 -10.32 4.42 -32.79
N SER A 146 -9.23 4.55 -32.04
CA SER A 146 -7.90 4.74 -32.61
C SER A 146 -6.85 3.88 -31.91
N LEU A 147 -5.81 3.54 -32.67
CA LEU A 147 -4.61 2.85 -32.22
C LEU A 147 -3.48 3.87 -32.06
N SER A 148 -2.80 3.86 -30.92
CA SER A 148 -1.63 4.72 -30.70
C SER A 148 -0.35 3.99 -31.10
N VAL A 149 0.30 4.48 -32.15
CA VAL A 149 1.52 3.91 -32.70
C VAL A 149 2.73 4.73 -32.25
N TYR A 150 3.70 4.07 -31.60
CA TYR A 150 4.91 4.71 -31.09
C TYR A 150 6.05 4.43 -32.06
N THR A 151 6.71 5.50 -32.51
CA THR A 151 7.67 5.42 -33.59
C THR A 151 8.94 6.17 -33.28
N LYS A 152 10.04 5.73 -33.90
CA LYS A 152 11.24 6.56 -34.04
C LYS A 152 11.76 6.45 -35.47
N ALA A 153 11.73 7.57 -36.17
CA ALA A 153 12.33 7.72 -37.49
C ALA A 153 13.79 8.15 -37.39
N GLY A 154 14.58 7.68 -38.36
CA GLY A 154 15.93 8.15 -38.64
C GLY A 154 16.14 8.27 -40.14
N THR A 155 16.79 9.34 -40.57
CA THR A 155 17.21 9.56 -41.95
C THR A 155 18.60 10.15 -41.94
N PHE A 156 19.51 9.53 -42.68
CA PHE A 156 20.84 10.08 -42.92
C PHE A 156 21.25 9.78 -44.36
N ARG A 157 21.25 10.82 -45.20
CA ARG A 157 21.53 10.72 -46.64
C ARG A 157 20.70 9.63 -47.34
N ARG A 158 21.33 8.51 -47.67
CA ARG A 158 20.74 7.39 -48.40
C ARG A 158 20.14 6.31 -47.50
N TYR A 159 20.31 6.45 -46.19
CA TYR A 159 19.83 5.50 -45.19
C TYR A 159 18.58 6.03 -44.51
N THR A 160 17.56 5.18 -44.42
CA THR A 160 16.37 5.45 -43.60
C THR A 160 16.06 4.27 -42.70
N ALA A 161 15.61 4.60 -41.49
CA ALA A 161 15.27 3.65 -40.45
C ALA A 161 13.95 4.04 -39.80
N PHE A 162 13.19 3.05 -39.35
CA PHE A 162 11.92 3.25 -38.67
C PHE A 162 11.67 2.09 -37.70
N LEU A 163 11.56 2.40 -36.42
CA LEU A 163 11.06 1.48 -35.42
C LEU A 163 9.61 1.83 -35.12
N THR A 164 8.73 0.83 -35.14
CA THR A 164 7.31 0.95 -34.83
C THR A 164 6.93 0.00 -33.69
N LEU A 165 6.23 0.51 -32.68
CA LEU A 165 5.66 -0.26 -31.57
C LEU A 165 4.15 -0.02 -31.50
N LEU A 166 3.40 -1.13 -31.49
CA LEU A 166 1.94 -1.21 -31.35
C LEU A 166 1.67 -1.87 -30.00
N LYS A 167 1.63 -1.07 -28.92
CA LYS A 167 1.59 -1.60 -27.55
C LYS A 167 0.32 -2.39 -27.26
N GLU A 168 -0.79 -2.03 -27.90
CA GLU A 168 -2.11 -2.64 -27.72
C GLU A 168 -2.14 -4.07 -28.26
N TYR A 169 -1.34 -4.37 -29.31
CA TYR A 169 -1.21 -5.71 -29.87
C TYR A 169 0.04 -6.43 -29.36
N ASN A 170 0.90 -5.77 -28.58
CA ASN A 170 2.23 -6.27 -28.22
C ASN A 170 3.07 -6.66 -29.45
N LEU A 171 2.91 -5.91 -30.55
CA LEU A 171 3.56 -6.14 -31.84
C LEU A 171 4.30 -4.89 -32.32
N GLY A 172 5.11 -5.05 -33.35
CA GLY A 172 5.85 -3.96 -33.97
C GLY A 172 6.57 -4.45 -35.21
N PHE A 173 7.13 -3.51 -35.97
CA PHE A 173 7.97 -3.81 -37.11
C PHE A 173 9.09 -2.79 -37.23
N THR A 174 10.16 -3.19 -37.91
CA THR A 174 11.33 -2.36 -38.18
C THR A 174 11.51 -2.25 -39.70
N ILE A 175 11.70 -1.03 -40.18
CA ILE A 175 12.06 -0.75 -41.57
C ILE A 175 13.50 -0.22 -41.57
N MET A 176 14.38 -0.85 -42.34
CA MET A 176 15.75 -0.39 -42.57
C MET A 176 15.98 -0.41 -44.08
N MET A 177 16.32 0.73 -44.66
CA MET A 177 16.48 0.88 -46.10
C MET A 177 17.75 1.64 -46.44
N ALA A 178 18.39 1.21 -47.52
CA ALA A 178 19.53 1.88 -48.15
C ALA A 178 19.35 1.78 -49.67
N GLY A 179 19.58 2.86 -50.40
CA GLY A 179 19.44 2.84 -51.86
C GLY A 179 20.11 4.00 -52.57
N LYS A 180 20.23 3.89 -53.91
CA LYS A 180 20.78 4.95 -54.78
C LYS A 180 19.93 6.23 -54.76
N SER A 181 18.70 6.15 -54.28
CA SER A 181 17.84 7.29 -53.98
C SER A 181 17.26 7.12 -52.58
N MET A 182 17.02 8.23 -51.88
CA MET A 182 16.39 8.20 -50.56
C MET A 182 14.95 7.69 -50.69
N VAL A 183 14.60 6.67 -49.88
CA VAL A 183 13.24 6.12 -49.79
C VAL A 183 12.62 6.58 -48.48
N SER A 184 11.41 7.13 -48.55
CA SER A 184 10.68 7.56 -47.35
C SER A 184 10.29 6.37 -46.49
N ASN A 185 10.78 6.34 -45.26
CA ASN A 185 10.36 5.36 -44.26
C ASN A 185 8.86 5.45 -43.95
N PHE A 186 8.29 6.67 -43.90
CA PHE A 186 6.88 6.88 -43.64
C PHE A 186 5.97 6.26 -44.71
N MET A 187 6.30 6.40 -46.01
CA MET A 187 5.48 5.81 -47.08
C MET A 187 5.45 4.27 -47.00
N ILE A 188 6.58 3.65 -46.66
CA ILE A 188 6.63 2.20 -46.45
C ILE A 188 5.88 1.80 -45.18
N ALA A 189 6.00 2.58 -44.11
CA ALA A 189 5.24 2.35 -42.88
C ALA A 189 3.72 2.46 -43.12
N ASP A 190 3.26 3.41 -43.93
CA ASP A 190 1.86 3.55 -44.31
C ASP A 190 1.38 2.34 -45.13
N THR A 191 2.20 1.88 -46.08
CA THR A 191 1.89 0.69 -46.91
C THR A 191 1.79 -0.58 -46.05
N LEU A 192 2.76 -0.80 -45.16
CA LEU A 192 2.75 -1.93 -44.23
C LEU A 192 1.60 -1.82 -43.22
N GLY A 193 1.37 -0.63 -42.66
CA GLY A 193 0.29 -0.37 -41.71
C GLY A 193 -1.08 -0.63 -42.30
N ALA A 194 -1.33 -0.17 -43.53
CA ALA A 194 -2.60 -0.40 -44.24
C ALA A 194 -2.89 -1.88 -44.47
N ALA A 195 -1.86 -2.72 -44.65
CA ALA A 195 -2.02 -4.16 -44.81
C ALA A 195 -2.12 -4.90 -43.47
N LEU A 196 -1.30 -4.53 -42.49
CA LEU A 196 -1.09 -5.31 -41.26
C LEU A 196 -2.04 -4.93 -40.13
N ILE A 197 -2.32 -3.64 -39.92
CA ILE A 197 -3.13 -3.19 -38.78
C ILE A 197 -4.55 -3.77 -38.81
N PRO A 198 -5.28 -3.77 -39.94
CA PRO A 198 -6.60 -4.40 -39.99
C PRO A 198 -6.55 -5.92 -39.70
N ALA A 199 -5.49 -6.60 -40.15
CA ALA A 199 -5.30 -8.02 -39.88
C ALA A 199 -5.00 -8.28 -38.39
N TYR A 200 -4.14 -7.46 -37.78
CA TYR A 200 -3.85 -7.55 -36.34
C TYR A 200 -5.08 -7.27 -35.49
N ASP A 201 -5.89 -6.28 -35.86
CA ASP A 201 -7.13 -5.98 -35.16
C ASP A 201 -8.15 -7.12 -35.27
N ALA A 202 -8.25 -7.74 -36.45
CA ALA A 202 -9.11 -8.90 -36.67
C ALA A 202 -8.66 -10.11 -35.85
N VAL A 203 -7.36 -10.46 -35.89
CA VAL A 203 -6.81 -11.58 -35.12
C VAL A 203 -6.94 -11.35 -33.62
N ALA A 204 -6.62 -10.15 -33.12
CA ALA A 204 -6.76 -9.82 -31.71
C ALA A 204 -8.22 -9.93 -31.24
N ARG A 205 -9.18 -9.58 -32.10
CA ARG A 205 -10.60 -9.78 -31.84
C ARG A 205 -10.98 -11.26 -31.82
N ASP A 206 -10.53 -12.04 -32.80
CA ASP A 206 -10.84 -13.48 -32.88
C ASP A 206 -10.26 -14.23 -31.66
N GLU A 207 -9.04 -13.89 -31.23
CA GLU A 207 -8.43 -14.41 -30.00
C GLU A 207 -9.22 -14.01 -28.75
N ALA A 208 -9.68 -12.76 -28.68
CA ALA A 208 -10.53 -12.29 -27.59
C ALA A 208 -11.90 -12.99 -27.60
N ASP A 209 -12.48 -13.24 -28.77
CA ASP A 209 -13.75 -13.93 -28.92
C ASP A 209 -13.64 -15.37 -28.41
N GLN A 210 -12.61 -16.08 -28.86
CA GLN A 210 -12.34 -17.44 -28.42
C GLN A 210 -12.08 -17.54 -26.91
N THR A 211 -11.49 -16.50 -26.31
CA THR A 211 -11.09 -16.52 -24.90
C THR A 211 -12.20 -16.09 -23.95
N TYR A 212 -12.99 -15.07 -24.31
CA TYR A 212 -13.90 -14.38 -23.40
C TYR A 212 -15.38 -14.44 -23.81
N SER A 213 -15.70 -14.73 -25.07
CA SER A 213 -17.10 -14.75 -25.50
C SER A 213 -17.81 -16.00 -24.98
N GLY A 214 -19.07 -15.83 -24.57
CA GLY A 214 -19.86 -16.93 -24.03
C GLY A 214 -21.02 -16.48 -23.16
N ILE A 215 -21.77 -17.48 -22.69
CA ILE A 215 -22.84 -17.30 -21.70
C ILE A 215 -22.27 -17.70 -20.34
N TYR A 216 -22.11 -16.72 -19.47
CA TYR A 216 -21.71 -16.89 -18.08
C TYR A 216 -22.95 -17.04 -17.22
N VAL A 217 -22.94 -18.02 -16.32
CA VAL A 217 -24.06 -18.33 -15.42
C VAL A 217 -23.56 -18.38 -13.98
N SER A 218 -24.39 -17.96 -13.03
CA SER A 218 -24.04 -18.12 -11.62
C SER A 218 -24.04 -19.60 -11.24
N TYR A 219 -22.98 -20.07 -10.60
CA TYR A 219 -22.76 -21.47 -10.21
C TYR A 219 -22.12 -21.57 -8.83
N GLY A 220 -22.37 -22.67 -8.13
CA GLY A 220 -21.81 -22.97 -6.81
C GLY A 220 -22.79 -22.80 -5.64
N PRO A 221 -22.32 -23.04 -4.40
CA PRO A 221 -23.16 -23.05 -3.20
C PRO A 221 -23.79 -21.69 -2.85
N ASN A 222 -23.20 -20.59 -3.33
CA ASN A 222 -23.70 -19.23 -3.18
C ASN A 222 -24.25 -18.65 -4.50
N ALA A 223 -24.62 -19.51 -5.46
CA ALA A 223 -25.15 -19.06 -6.74
C ALA A 223 -26.43 -18.25 -6.55
N MET A 224 -26.48 -17.08 -7.17
CA MET A 224 -27.70 -16.29 -7.26
C MET A 224 -28.59 -16.92 -8.34
N PRO A 225 -29.86 -17.27 -8.03
CA PRO A 225 -30.78 -17.80 -9.03
C PRO A 225 -31.03 -16.73 -10.11
N ASN A 226 -31.41 -17.15 -11.33
CA ASN A 226 -31.73 -16.24 -12.43
C ASN A 226 -30.63 -15.20 -12.76
N SER A 227 -29.37 -15.59 -12.65
CA SER A 227 -28.21 -14.75 -12.94
C SER A 227 -27.43 -15.27 -14.14
N THR A 228 -27.35 -14.45 -15.19
CA THR A 228 -26.67 -14.78 -16.45
C THR A 228 -26.00 -13.55 -17.05
N MET A 229 -24.95 -13.72 -17.83
CA MET A 229 -24.28 -12.65 -18.57
C MET A 229 -23.79 -13.17 -19.90
N ILE A 230 -23.97 -12.40 -20.96
CA ILE A 230 -23.53 -12.76 -22.30
C ILE A 230 -22.45 -11.79 -22.73
N ILE A 231 -21.25 -12.32 -22.96
CA ILE A 231 -20.11 -11.57 -23.47
C ILE A 231 -19.86 -11.99 -24.92
N SER A 232 -19.58 -11.03 -25.78
CA SER A 232 -19.29 -11.25 -27.20
C SER A 232 -18.33 -10.17 -27.73
N THR A 233 -17.58 -10.47 -28.78
CA THR A 233 -16.86 -9.44 -29.53
C THR A 233 -17.73 -8.84 -30.62
N ASP A 234 -17.40 -7.62 -31.05
CA ASP A 234 -18.11 -6.92 -32.13
C ASP A 234 -17.07 -6.22 -33.02
N PRO A 235 -16.97 -6.53 -34.33
CA PRO A 235 -16.02 -5.85 -35.22
C PRO A 235 -16.28 -4.34 -35.33
N LYS A 236 -17.50 -3.90 -35.03
CA LYS A 236 -17.94 -2.51 -35.13
C LYS A 236 -17.85 -1.74 -33.81
N LYS A 237 -17.35 -2.33 -32.72
CA LYS A 237 -17.23 -1.65 -31.42
C LYS A 237 -15.95 -2.03 -30.69
N PRO A 238 -15.40 -1.14 -29.85
CA PRO A 238 -14.23 -1.45 -29.03
C PRO A 238 -14.59 -2.35 -27.82
N GLY A 239 -13.58 -3.04 -27.27
CA GLY A 239 -13.72 -3.85 -26.06
C GLY A 239 -14.65 -5.07 -26.23
N LEU A 240 -14.85 -5.80 -25.14
CA LEU A 240 -15.81 -6.91 -25.11
C LEU A 240 -17.21 -6.36 -24.88
N GLY A 241 -18.18 -6.78 -25.69
CA GLY A 241 -19.59 -6.43 -25.55
C GLY A 241 -20.29 -7.27 -24.49
N VAL A 242 -20.97 -6.63 -23.55
CA VAL A 242 -21.93 -7.28 -22.66
C VAL A 242 -23.32 -7.05 -23.22
N SER A 243 -23.85 -8.03 -23.95
CA SER A 243 -25.13 -7.92 -24.66
C SER A 243 -26.33 -8.19 -23.77
N SER A 244 -26.14 -8.93 -22.68
CA SER A 244 -27.13 -9.14 -21.63
C SER A 244 -26.41 -9.36 -20.30
N TRP A 245 -26.91 -8.76 -19.23
CA TRP A 245 -26.44 -9.02 -17.88
C TRP A 245 -27.62 -8.97 -16.91
N THR A 246 -28.01 -10.15 -16.42
CA THR A 246 -29.06 -10.31 -15.43
C THR A 246 -28.46 -10.84 -14.13
N SER A 247 -28.82 -10.23 -13.00
CA SER A 247 -28.48 -10.73 -11.67
C SER A 247 -29.76 -10.84 -10.84
N ASN A 248 -30.14 -12.06 -10.43
CA ASN A 248 -31.37 -12.34 -9.69
C ASN A 248 -32.64 -11.73 -10.33
N GLY A 249 -32.73 -11.80 -11.66
CA GLY A 249 -33.83 -11.22 -12.44
C GLY A 249 -33.73 -9.70 -12.71
N THR A 250 -32.71 -9.01 -12.20
CA THR A 250 -32.47 -7.58 -12.44
C THR A 250 -31.57 -7.36 -13.65
N ASP A 251 -31.95 -6.45 -14.56
CA ASP A 251 -31.09 -5.99 -15.65
C ASP A 251 -30.02 -5.03 -15.10
N MET A 252 -28.78 -5.53 -15.06
CA MET A 252 -27.67 -4.82 -14.43
C MET A 252 -27.07 -3.73 -15.32
N VAL A 253 -27.16 -3.84 -16.65
CA VAL A 253 -26.68 -2.77 -17.55
C VAL A 253 -27.59 -1.54 -17.40
N GLN A 254 -28.91 -1.76 -17.42
CA GLN A 254 -29.88 -0.70 -17.22
C GLN A 254 -29.75 -0.08 -15.82
N THR A 255 -29.56 -0.91 -14.80
CA THR A 255 -29.36 -0.46 -13.41
C THR A 255 -28.08 0.38 -13.27
N ALA A 256 -26.98 -0.03 -13.88
CA ALA A 256 -25.72 0.70 -13.84
C ALA A 256 -25.84 2.11 -14.47
N ILE A 257 -26.54 2.21 -15.62
CA ILE A 257 -26.80 3.49 -16.28
C ILE A 257 -27.66 4.40 -15.39
N GLN A 258 -28.69 3.86 -14.74
CA GLN A 258 -29.55 4.62 -13.82
C GLN A 258 -28.78 5.20 -12.64
N PHE A 259 -27.88 4.41 -12.06
CA PHE A 259 -26.96 4.88 -11.02
C PHE A 259 -26.02 5.96 -11.54
N GLN A 260 -25.48 5.81 -12.75
CA GLN A 260 -24.58 6.78 -13.37
C GLN A 260 -25.25 8.15 -13.58
N ILE A 261 -26.51 8.18 -14.02
CA ILE A 261 -27.26 9.43 -14.27
C ILE A 261 -28.01 9.95 -13.03
N GLY A 262 -28.04 9.17 -11.94
CA GLY A 262 -28.77 9.52 -10.72
C GLY A 262 -30.29 9.61 -10.90
N SER A 263 -30.87 8.83 -11.82
CA SER A 263 -32.31 8.84 -12.10
C SER A 263 -32.82 7.46 -12.53
N ASN A 264 -34.12 7.22 -12.33
CA ASN A 264 -34.78 5.97 -12.76
C ASN A 264 -35.16 5.99 -14.25
N GLY A 265 -34.54 6.85 -15.06
CA GLY A 265 -34.76 6.90 -16.51
C GLY A 265 -34.44 5.56 -17.16
N THR A 266 -35.23 5.18 -18.17
CA THR A 266 -34.90 4.01 -19.01
C THR A 266 -33.92 4.46 -20.10
N ALA A 267 -32.81 3.74 -20.27
CA ALA A 267 -31.84 4.08 -21.31
C ALA A 267 -32.48 3.84 -22.68
N LEU A 268 -32.21 4.72 -23.63
CA LEU A 268 -32.71 4.57 -25.00
C LEU A 268 -32.00 3.39 -25.70
N ARG A 269 -30.70 3.24 -25.46
CA ARG A 269 -29.90 2.09 -25.89
C ARG A 269 -28.78 1.83 -24.89
N ALA A 270 -29.09 1.05 -23.86
CA ALA A 270 -28.14 0.60 -22.86
C ALA A 270 -27.03 -0.25 -23.47
N GLU A 271 -25.77 0.13 -23.27
CA GLU A 271 -24.61 -0.64 -23.69
C GLU A 271 -23.60 -0.75 -22.55
N ALA A 272 -22.97 -1.92 -22.44
CA ALA A 272 -21.84 -2.16 -21.56
C ALA A 272 -20.67 -2.75 -22.35
N ARG A 273 -19.48 -2.18 -22.15
CA ARG A 273 -18.24 -2.64 -22.79
C ARG A 273 -17.13 -2.87 -21.76
N LEU A 274 -16.48 -4.03 -21.81
CA LEU A 274 -15.36 -4.36 -20.93
C LEU A 274 -14.02 -4.01 -21.59
N TYR A 275 -13.15 -3.34 -20.84
CA TYR A 275 -11.81 -2.96 -21.24
C TYR A 275 -10.78 -3.58 -20.30
N TYR A 276 -9.76 -4.20 -20.87
CA TYR A 276 -8.72 -4.85 -20.11
C TYR A 276 -7.85 -3.83 -19.39
N THR A 277 -7.66 -3.99 -18.08
CA THR A 277 -6.88 -3.04 -17.27
C THR A 277 -5.37 -3.27 -17.35
N GLN A 278 -4.93 -4.38 -17.97
CA GLN A 278 -3.56 -4.87 -17.90
C GLN A 278 -3.07 -5.24 -16.50
N LEU A 279 -4.00 -5.41 -15.56
CA LEU A 279 -3.70 -5.94 -14.23
C LEU A 279 -3.96 -7.44 -14.22
N GLU A 280 -2.96 -8.20 -13.80
CA GLU A 280 -3.02 -9.64 -13.67
C GLU A 280 -2.34 -10.10 -12.38
N THR A 281 -2.87 -11.17 -11.78
CA THR A 281 -2.13 -11.97 -10.80
C THR A 281 -1.89 -13.36 -11.37
N ARG A 282 -0.75 -13.96 -11.00
CA ARG A 282 -0.36 -15.31 -11.42
C ARG A 282 0.05 -16.11 -10.19
N ALA A 283 -0.62 -17.22 -9.94
CA ALA A 283 -0.24 -18.13 -8.88
C ALA A 283 0.83 -19.13 -9.37
N LYS A 284 1.56 -19.73 -8.43
CA LYS A 284 2.69 -20.65 -8.74
C LYS A 284 2.27 -21.93 -9.49
N ASN A 285 0.99 -22.29 -9.40
CA ASN A 285 0.37 -23.43 -10.08
C ASN A 285 -0.03 -23.13 -11.54
N GLY A 286 0.21 -21.90 -12.03
CA GLY A 286 -0.15 -21.49 -13.39
C GLY A 286 -1.53 -20.85 -13.51
N GLU A 287 -2.32 -20.78 -12.43
CA GLU A 287 -3.57 -20.02 -12.41
C GLU A 287 -3.29 -18.54 -12.67
N LYS A 288 -4.16 -17.93 -13.46
CA LYS A 288 -4.04 -16.54 -13.89
C LYS A 288 -5.37 -15.84 -13.65
N ARG A 289 -5.34 -14.65 -13.06
CA ARG A 289 -6.51 -13.79 -12.92
C ARG A 289 -6.26 -12.47 -13.62
N GLN A 290 -7.25 -11.98 -14.36
CA GLN A 290 -7.18 -10.71 -15.08
C GLN A 290 -8.31 -9.78 -14.66
N ALA A 291 -7.99 -8.49 -14.48
CA ALA A 291 -9.00 -7.48 -14.18
C ALA A 291 -9.41 -6.67 -15.42
N TRP A 292 -10.71 -6.44 -15.54
CA TRP A 292 -11.36 -5.70 -16.60
C TRP A 292 -12.30 -4.67 -16.00
N LYS A 293 -12.49 -3.55 -16.71
CA LYS A 293 -13.37 -2.47 -16.31
C LYS A 293 -14.50 -2.30 -17.32
N ALA A 294 -15.74 -2.23 -16.84
CA ALA A 294 -16.91 -1.94 -17.65
C ALA A 294 -17.09 -0.43 -17.83
N VAL A 295 -17.54 -0.06 -19.01
CA VAL A 295 -18.06 1.27 -19.31
C VAL A 295 -19.52 1.10 -19.66
N PHE A 296 -20.40 1.80 -18.95
CA PHE A 296 -21.85 1.81 -19.15
C PHE A 296 -22.25 3.09 -19.87
N GLU A 297 -22.96 2.98 -21.00
CA GLU A 297 -23.36 4.13 -21.81
C GLU A 297 -24.80 3.96 -22.31
N ASP A 298 -25.58 5.05 -22.28
CA ASP A 298 -26.80 5.16 -23.07
C ASP A 298 -26.46 5.76 -24.43
N THR A 299 -26.45 4.92 -25.45
CA THR A 299 -26.02 5.28 -26.80
C THR A 299 -27.19 5.56 -27.76
N GLY A 300 -28.42 5.66 -27.23
CA GLY A 300 -29.64 5.87 -28.02
C GLY A 300 -30.04 7.34 -28.19
N GLY A 301 -29.29 8.27 -27.60
CA GLY A 301 -29.51 9.71 -27.72
C GLY A 301 -29.34 10.24 -29.16
N PRO A 302 -29.87 11.43 -29.49
CA PRO A 302 -29.75 12.01 -30.81
C PRO A 302 -28.27 12.24 -31.18
N ASN A 303 -27.85 11.76 -32.36
CA ASN A 303 -26.55 12.10 -32.91
C ASN A 303 -26.46 13.62 -33.07
N VAL A 304 -25.60 14.27 -32.30
CA VAL A 304 -25.37 15.72 -32.40
C VAL A 304 -24.75 15.99 -33.77
N GLN A 305 -25.52 16.58 -34.68
CA GLN A 305 -25.05 16.95 -36.01
C GLN A 305 -24.34 18.31 -35.98
N GLY A 306 -23.14 18.38 -36.55
CA GLY A 306 -22.35 19.61 -36.69
C GLY A 306 -20.94 19.51 -36.10
N PRO A 307 -20.10 20.53 -36.28
CA PRO A 307 -18.76 20.57 -35.70
C PRO A 307 -18.88 20.64 -34.16
N LEU A 308 -18.49 19.56 -33.48
CA LEU A 308 -18.42 19.53 -32.03
C LEU A 308 -17.20 20.35 -31.58
N LEU A 309 -17.42 21.55 -31.05
CA LEU A 309 -16.35 22.43 -30.57
C LEU A 309 -15.90 22.10 -29.15
N PHE A 310 -16.86 21.78 -28.27
CA PHE A 310 -16.62 21.47 -26.85
C PHE A 310 -17.30 20.18 -26.40
N SER A 311 -18.31 19.71 -27.14
CA SER A 311 -19.04 18.49 -26.82
C SER A 311 -18.21 17.26 -27.14
N THR A 312 -18.08 16.34 -26.18
CA THR A 312 -17.57 14.98 -26.44
C THR A 312 -18.74 14.00 -26.45
N VAL A 313 -18.79 13.15 -27.46
CA VAL A 313 -19.75 12.03 -27.56
C VAL A 313 -19.10 10.69 -27.16
N CYS A 314 -17.89 10.73 -26.61
CA CYS A 314 -17.15 9.59 -26.09
C CYS A 314 -16.78 9.84 -24.61
N GLY A 315 -17.38 9.07 -23.70
CA GLY A 315 -17.23 9.21 -22.24
C GLY A 315 -16.45 8.08 -21.57
N SER A 316 -15.92 7.13 -22.35
CA SER A 316 -15.35 5.86 -21.85
C SER A 316 -14.16 5.99 -20.91
N TRP A 317 -13.53 7.16 -20.82
CA TRP A 317 -12.41 7.43 -19.90
C TRP A 317 -12.82 8.16 -18.61
N VAL A 318 -14.03 8.73 -18.53
CA VAL A 318 -14.48 9.58 -17.41
C VAL A 318 -15.27 8.79 -16.37
N GLY A 319 -16.08 7.82 -16.80
CA GLY A 319 -17.06 7.13 -15.94
C GLY A 319 -16.53 5.95 -15.11
N LEU A 320 -15.23 5.62 -15.22
CA LEU A 320 -14.65 4.47 -14.54
C LEU A 320 -14.70 4.64 -13.02
N THR A 321 -15.12 3.59 -12.31
CA THR A 321 -15.33 3.54 -10.85
C THR A 321 -16.41 4.51 -10.36
N GLY A 322 -17.15 5.18 -11.25
CA GLY A 322 -18.18 6.17 -10.90
C GLY A 322 -19.51 5.53 -10.50
N VAL A 323 -19.84 4.36 -11.06
CA VAL A 323 -21.04 3.61 -10.72
C VAL A 323 -20.75 2.70 -9.54
N THR A 324 -21.34 2.99 -8.39
CA THR A 324 -21.14 2.22 -7.16
C THR A 324 -22.45 1.63 -6.64
N TYR A 325 -22.36 0.42 -6.08
CA TYR A 325 -23.42 -0.26 -5.36
C TYR A 325 -22.83 -0.79 -4.05
N ASP A 326 -23.47 -0.50 -2.92
CA ASP A 326 -22.97 -0.87 -1.59
C ASP A 326 -21.51 -0.44 -1.32
N ALA A 327 -21.19 0.81 -1.70
CA ALA A 327 -19.84 1.40 -1.62
C ALA A 327 -18.76 0.71 -2.48
N LEU A 328 -19.16 -0.21 -3.36
CA LEU A 328 -18.27 -0.96 -4.25
C LEU A 328 -18.51 -0.57 -5.72
N PRO A 329 -17.46 -0.46 -6.55
CA PRO A 329 -17.64 -0.18 -7.97
C PRO A 329 -18.32 -1.35 -8.69
N LEU A 330 -19.38 -1.06 -9.43
CA LEU A 330 -20.13 -2.05 -10.23
C LEU A 330 -19.41 -2.40 -11.54
N ASP A 331 -18.34 -1.69 -11.87
CA ASP A 331 -17.65 -1.77 -13.14
C ASP A 331 -16.44 -2.71 -13.15
N GLU A 332 -16.17 -3.47 -12.08
CA GLU A 332 -15.03 -4.39 -12.01
C GLU A 332 -15.41 -5.83 -12.35
N PHE A 333 -14.66 -6.42 -13.28
CA PHE A 333 -14.87 -7.78 -13.79
C PHE A 333 -13.56 -8.55 -13.73
N LEU A 334 -13.57 -9.72 -13.11
CA LEU A 334 -12.40 -10.58 -12.99
C LEU A 334 -12.59 -11.83 -13.84
N PHE A 335 -11.60 -12.15 -14.67
CA PHE A 335 -11.54 -13.42 -15.39
C PHE A 335 -10.49 -14.32 -14.75
N ASP A 336 -10.93 -15.45 -14.24
CA ASP A 336 -10.12 -16.51 -13.63
C ASP A 336 -9.82 -17.61 -14.65
N PHE A 337 -8.55 -17.94 -14.83
CA PHE A 337 -8.07 -18.98 -15.71
C PHE A 337 -7.41 -20.08 -14.89
N ASP A 338 -8.08 -21.23 -14.82
CA ASP A 338 -7.51 -22.45 -14.24
C ASP A 338 -6.74 -23.23 -15.30
N ALA A 339 -5.81 -24.08 -14.88
CA ALA A 339 -4.99 -24.90 -15.79
C ALA A 339 -5.81 -25.80 -16.76
N ASN A 340 -7.09 -26.02 -16.49
CA ASN A 340 -8.01 -26.88 -17.27
C ASN A 340 -9.32 -26.19 -17.71
N VAL A 341 -9.55 -24.91 -17.41
CA VAL A 341 -10.80 -24.20 -17.76
C VAL A 341 -10.48 -22.86 -18.40
N SER A 342 -11.01 -22.62 -19.59
CA SER A 342 -10.97 -21.32 -20.26
C SER A 342 -11.98 -20.36 -19.58
N ALA A 343 -11.46 -19.47 -18.75
CA ALA A 343 -12.09 -18.25 -18.21
C ALA A 343 -13.42 -18.41 -17.43
N GLN A 344 -13.40 -18.10 -16.12
CA GLN A 344 -14.61 -17.83 -15.33
C GLN A 344 -14.70 -16.35 -14.98
N VAL A 345 -15.84 -15.71 -15.22
CA VAL A 345 -16.12 -14.34 -14.74
C VAL A 345 -16.59 -14.42 -13.30
N THR A 346 -15.81 -13.88 -12.37
CA THR A 346 -16.22 -13.75 -10.96
C THR A 346 -16.50 -12.28 -10.64
N PHE A 347 -17.71 -12.00 -10.16
CA PHE A 347 -18.02 -10.74 -9.49
C PHE A 347 -17.57 -10.90 -8.03
N GLN A 348 -16.43 -10.31 -7.67
CA GLN A 348 -15.96 -10.34 -6.29
C GLN A 348 -16.49 -9.13 -5.51
N ASN A 349 -17.00 -9.42 -4.31
CA ASN A 349 -17.13 -8.45 -3.23
C ASN A 349 -15.77 -7.74 -3.03
N SER A 350 -15.71 -6.44 -3.36
CA SER A 350 -14.47 -5.66 -3.55
C SER A 350 -13.87 -5.15 -2.25
N SER A 351 -13.76 -6.03 -1.25
CA SER A 351 -12.90 -5.80 -0.09
C SER A 351 -11.39 -5.79 -0.44
N GLN A 352 -11.00 -5.92 -1.71
CA GLN A 352 -9.61 -5.83 -2.20
C GLN A 352 -9.56 -5.06 -3.55
N THR A 353 -9.14 -3.79 -3.56
CA THR A 353 -9.32 -2.85 -4.69
C THR A 353 -8.03 -2.08 -5.09
N ILE A 354 -7.93 -1.66 -6.36
CA ILE A 354 -6.87 -0.88 -7.04
C ILE A 354 -6.98 0.65 -6.86
N PHE A 355 -7.52 1.13 -5.73
CA PHE A 355 -7.54 2.57 -5.39
C PHE A 355 -6.12 3.16 -5.33
N ARG A 356 -5.99 4.50 -5.46
CA ARG A 356 -4.76 5.22 -5.10
C ARG A 356 -4.47 4.95 -3.61
N VAL A 357 -3.71 3.90 -3.36
CA VAL A 357 -3.09 3.63 -2.08
C VAL A 357 -1.93 4.60 -1.93
N ASP A 358 -1.75 5.10 -0.71
CA ASP A 358 -0.53 5.81 -0.34
C ASP A 358 0.68 5.00 -0.79
N SER A 359 1.49 5.53 -1.71
CA SER A 359 2.71 4.89 -2.20
C SER A 359 3.96 5.43 -1.52
N GLY A 360 3.80 6.29 -0.51
CA GLY A 360 4.90 6.88 0.23
C GLY A 360 5.71 5.79 0.93
N SER A 361 6.99 5.70 0.60
CA SER A 361 7.92 4.79 1.27
C SER A 361 9.26 5.47 1.48
N TYR A 362 9.86 5.24 2.65
CA TYR A 362 11.24 5.59 2.97
C TYR A 362 11.69 4.76 4.18
N GLY A 363 13.00 4.76 4.45
CA GLY A 363 13.56 4.04 5.58
C GLY A 363 13.95 2.60 5.24
N PRO A 364 14.19 1.76 6.26
CA PRO A 364 14.54 0.36 6.08
C PRO A 364 13.43 -0.46 5.42
N GLU A 365 13.81 -1.54 4.73
CA GLU A 365 12.87 -2.49 4.13
C GLU A 365 12.13 -3.28 5.22
N LEU A 366 10.81 -3.42 5.09
CA LEU A 366 10.01 -4.23 6.01
C LEU A 366 9.92 -5.68 5.53
N GLU A 367 10.15 -6.60 6.46
CA GLU A 367 9.90 -8.03 6.32
C GLU A 367 8.54 -8.42 6.95
N GLU A 368 7.73 -9.17 6.21
CA GLU A 368 6.47 -9.71 6.72
C GLU A 368 6.68 -11.05 7.42
N VAL A 369 6.61 -11.04 8.75
CA VAL A 369 6.91 -12.20 9.61
C VAL A 369 5.71 -13.09 9.89
N HIS A 370 4.49 -12.53 9.95
CA HIS A 370 3.27 -13.24 10.34
C HIS A 370 2.02 -12.54 9.81
N TYR A 371 0.96 -13.29 9.50
CA TYR A 371 -0.36 -12.78 9.12
C TYR A 371 -1.42 -13.30 10.07
N TYR A 372 -2.22 -12.37 10.60
CA TYR A 372 -3.30 -12.67 11.53
C TYR A 372 -4.62 -12.84 10.78
N TYR A 373 -5.20 -14.04 10.80
CA TYR A 373 -6.47 -14.33 10.10
C TYR A 373 -7.68 -14.46 11.04
N GLU A 374 -7.44 -14.85 12.30
CA GLU A 374 -8.53 -15.08 13.25
C GLU A 374 -8.84 -13.84 14.10
N GLN A 375 -7.81 -13.16 14.60
CA GLN A 375 -7.93 -12.09 15.59
C GLN A 375 -6.95 -10.95 15.27
N TRP A 376 -7.37 -9.69 15.43
CA TRP A 376 -6.48 -8.55 15.21
C TRP A 376 -5.62 -8.31 16.46
N PRO A 377 -4.29 -8.36 16.36
CA PRO A 377 -3.40 -8.18 17.50
C PRO A 377 -3.38 -6.72 17.94
N ILE A 378 -3.15 -6.51 19.23
CA ILE A 378 -3.03 -5.19 19.88
C ILE A 378 -1.76 -5.06 20.74
N GLY A 379 -0.91 -6.07 20.70
CA GLY A 379 0.39 -6.05 21.37
C GLY A 379 1.23 -7.19 20.85
N ILE A 380 2.55 -6.98 20.84
CA ILE A 380 3.52 -7.91 20.30
C ILE A 380 4.76 -7.92 21.18
N ALA A 381 5.39 -9.09 21.34
CA ALA A 381 6.71 -9.19 21.94
C ALA A 381 7.49 -10.34 21.28
N VAL A 382 8.81 -10.17 21.18
CA VAL A 382 9.69 -11.15 20.51
C VAL A 382 10.81 -11.57 21.44
N SER A 383 10.89 -12.87 21.72
CA SER A 383 11.97 -13.42 22.59
C SER A 383 13.33 -13.42 21.90
N SER A 384 14.39 -13.55 22.69
CA SER A 384 15.77 -13.72 22.21
C SER A 384 15.94 -14.90 21.23
N LYS A 385 15.09 -15.94 21.38
CA LYS A 385 15.04 -17.13 20.51
C LYS A 385 14.13 -16.97 19.28
N GLY A 386 13.54 -15.79 19.07
CA GLY A 386 12.67 -15.50 17.93
C GLY A 386 11.24 -16.03 18.04
N ARG A 387 10.80 -16.49 19.22
CA ARG A 387 9.37 -16.76 19.49
C ARG A 387 8.62 -15.43 19.52
N ILE A 388 7.50 -15.34 18.81
CA ILE A 388 6.67 -14.14 18.72
C ILE A 388 5.38 -14.39 19.48
N PHE A 389 5.02 -13.45 20.35
CA PHE A 389 3.79 -13.49 21.13
C PHE A 389 2.90 -12.32 20.74
N ALA A 390 1.59 -12.53 20.75
CA ALA A 390 0.60 -11.53 20.42
C ALA A 390 -0.53 -11.51 21.46
N SER A 391 -1.03 -10.32 21.76
CA SER A 391 -2.20 -10.09 22.62
C SER A 391 -3.40 -9.60 21.82
N TYR A 392 -4.59 -9.85 22.35
CA TYR A 392 -5.87 -9.55 21.70
C TYR A 392 -6.88 -9.02 22.72
N THR A 393 -7.57 -7.93 22.41
CA THR A 393 -8.71 -7.48 23.25
C THR A 393 -9.73 -8.60 23.34
N ARG A 394 -10.13 -8.95 24.57
CA ARG A 394 -10.96 -10.13 24.78
C ARG A 394 -12.41 -9.88 24.35
N GLY A 395 -12.77 -10.44 23.20
CA GLY A 395 -14.15 -10.59 22.71
C GLY A 395 -14.70 -12.00 22.92
N ASN A 396 -15.41 -12.52 21.90
CA ASN A 396 -15.85 -13.91 21.82
C ASN A 396 -14.73 -14.88 21.39
N TYR A 397 -13.47 -14.44 21.44
CA TYR A 397 -12.33 -15.22 20.99
C TYR A 397 -12.04 -16.42 21.92
N SER A 398 -11.16 -17.34 21.52
CA SER A 398 -10.79 -18.50 22.34
C SER A 398 -9.71 -18.18 23.38
N PHE A 399 -8.75 -17.31 23.04
CA PHE A 399 -7.70 -16.81 23.92
C PHE A 399 -7.51 -15.29 23.78
N THR A 400 -6.73 -14.69 24.68
CA THR A 400 -6.32 -13.27 24.64
C THR A 400 -4.79 -13.12 24.58
N LEU A 401 -4.05 -14.19 24.89
CA LEU A 401 -2.60 -14.30 24.70
C LEU A 401 -2.29 -15.51 23.81
N GLY A 402 -1.61 -15.25 22.69
CA GLY A 402 -1.17 -16.27 21.74
C GLY A 402 0.33 -16.25 21.49
N GLU A 403 0.87 -17.40 21.09
CA GLU A 403 2.19 -17.55 20.50
C GLU A 403 2.03 -17.92 19.02
N THR A 404 2.75 -17.25 18.13
CA THR A 404 2.76 -17.60 16.71
C THR A 404 3.42 -18.97 16.53
N VAL A 405 2.78 -19.86 15.77
CA VAL A 405 3.31 -21.21 15.51
C VAL A 405 3.90 -21.34 14.11
N ASN A 406 3.39 -20.56 13.17
CA ASN A 406 3.86 -20.41 11.81
C ASN A 406 3.30 -19.09 11.27
N LYS A 407 3.55 -18.77 9.99
CA LYS A 407 3.20 -17.50 9.35
C LYS A 407 1.70 -17.14 9.39
N THR A 408 0.79 -18.07 9.68
CA THR A 408 -0.66 -17.84 9.55
C THR A 408 -1.48 -18.37 10.72
N ALA A 409 -0.82 -18.85 11.78
CA ALA A 409 -1.51 -19.46 12.91
C ALA A 409 -0.83 -19.16 14.23
N GLU A 410 -1.64 -19.13 15.27
CA GLU A 410 -1.28 -18.88 16.65
C GLU A 410 -1.92 -19.95 17.54
N ARG A 411 -1.34 -20.16 18.73
CA ARG A 411 -1.93 -21.01 19.76
C ARG A 411 -2.02 -20.26 21.07
N ALA A 412 -3.03 -20.57 21.87
CA ALA A 412 -3.15 -20.05 23.23
C ALA A 412 -1.86 -20.31 24.03
N TYR A 413 -1.32 -19.26 24.65
CA TYR A 413 -0.06 -19.31 25.38
C TYR A 413 -0.26 -18.92 26.86
N PRO A 414 0.46 -19.54 27.81
CA PRO A 414 1.29 -20.75 27.67
C PRO A 414 0.47 -22.03 27.54
N SER A 415 -0.82 -21.97 27.88
CA SER A 415 -1.78 -23.02 27.68
C SER A 415 -3.18 -22.44 27.46
N SER A 416 -4.08 -23.23 26.90
CA SER A 416 -5.49 -22.87 26.78
C SER A 416 -6.14 -22.62 28.14
N GLY A 417 -5.75 -23.36 29.18
CA GLY A 417 -6.33 -23.25 30.52
C GLY A 417 -6.01 -21.94 31.24
N LEU A 418 -4.94 -21.24 30.86
CA LEU A 418 -4.64 -19.92 31.43
C LEU A 418 -5.56 -18.83 30.86
N ASN A 419 -6.05 -18.99 29.62
CA ASN A 419 -6.95 -18.04 28.99
C ASN A 419 -8.40 -18.35 29.42
N LEU A 420 -9.06 -17.42 30.12
CA LEU A 420 -10.39 -17.70 30.64
C LEU A 420 -11.42 -17.90 29.51
N PRO A 421 -12.33 -18.89 29.64
CA PRO A 421 -13.40 -19.06 28.67
C PRO A 421 -14.36 -17.86 28.72
N VAL A 422 -15.02 -17.57 27.59
CA VAL A 422 -15.94 -16.42 27.44
C VAL A 422 -16.98 -16.36 28.56
N SER A 423 -17.49 -17.51 29.01
CA SER A 423 -18.47 -17.61 30.09
C SER A 423 -17.97 -17.18 31.48
N GLN A 424 -16.68 -16.87 31.63
CA GLN A 424 -16.04 -16.50 32.90
C GLN A 424 -15.40 -15.10 32.85
N LEU A 425 -15.64 -14.32 31.79
CA LEU A 425 -15.01 -13.02 31.57
C LEU A 425 -15.60 -11.90 32.41
N ASN A 426 -16.86 -12.01 32.82
CA ASN A 426 -17.55 -10.97 33.57
C ASN A 426 -18.44 -11.56 34.68
N THR A 427 -18.78 -10.69 35.61
CA THR A 427 -19.80 -10.91 36.63
C THR A 427 -20.77 -9.72 36.63
N THR A 428 -21.89 -9.86 37.33
CA THR A 428 -22.87 -8.78 37.50
C THR A 428 -23.17 -8.61 38.97
N TRP A 429 -23.10 -7.37 39.46
CA TRP A 429 -23.43 -7.02 40.83
C TRP A 429 -24.38 -5.83 40.86
N ASN A 430 -25.57 -5.98 41.47
CA ASN A 430 -26.62 -4.95 41.51
C ASN A 430 -26.95 -4.34 40.13
N GLY A 431 -26.92 -5.15 39.07
CA GLY A 431 -27.18 -4.72 37.70
C GLY A 431 -26.02 -4.00 37.00
N ILE A 432 -24.89 -3.81 37.68
CA ILE A 432 -23.65 -3.28 37.09
C ILE A 432 -22.77 -4.45 36.67
N MET A 433 -22.24 -4.39 35.46
CA MET A 433 -21.34 -5.40 34.92
C MET A 433 -19.89 -5.09 35.32
N PHE A 434 -19.21 -6.12 35.81
CA PHE A 434 -17.80 -6.07 36.16
C PHE A 434 -17.03 -7.15 35.41
N GLY A 435 -15.77 -6.90 35.09
CA GLY A 435 -14.85 -7.94 34.64
C GLY A 435 -14.64 -9.00 35.71
N SER A 436 -14.13 -10.16 35.31
CA SER A 436 -13.81 -11.25 36.23
C SER A 436 -12.82 -10.81 37.30
N SER A 437 -13.00 -11.25 38.55
CA SER A 437 -12.03 -11.06 39.63
C SER A 437 -10.98 -12.17 39.70
N ASN A 438 -10.93 -13.07 38.70
CA ASN A 438 -9.99 -14.18 38.69
C ASN A 438 -8.55 -13.66 38.68
N THR A 439 -7.80 -13.99 39.73
CA THR A 439 -6.43 -13.52 39.93
C THR A 439 -5.38 -14.34 39.19
N THR A 440 -5.76 -15.47 38.59
CA THR A 440 -4.81 -16.44 37.98
C THR A 440 -4.98 -16.57 36.47
N GLY A 441 -6.21 -16.59 35.97
CA GLY A 441 -6.51 -16.67 34.54
C GLY A 441 -6.46 -15.31 33.85
N LEU A 442 -6.06 -15.32 32.58
CA LEU A 442 -6.03 -14.15 31.71
C LEU A 442 -7.45 -13.82 31.25
N ILE A 443 -7.85 -12.57 31.48
CA ILE A 443 -9.17 -12.02 31.17
C ILE A 443 -9.10 -11.27 29.85
N SER A 444 -8.31 -10.20 29.77
CA SER A 444 -8.15 -9.37 28.57
C SER A 444 -6.76 -8.72 28.56
N VAL A 445 -5.84 -9.38 27.87
CA VAL A 445 -4.45 -8.93 27.72
C VAL A 445 -4.38 -7.80 26.69
N GLN A 446 -3.77 -6.69 27.09
CA GLN A 446 -3.57 -5.51 26.26
C GLN A 446 -2.15 -5.48 25.69
N ALA A 447 -1.13 -5.34 26.54
CA ALA A 447 0.26 -5.27 26.13
C ALA A 447 1.11 -6.45 26.59
N LEU A 448 2.22 -6.61 25.88
CA LEU A 448 3.27 -7.58 26.12
C LEU A 448 4.61 -6.85 26.16
N TYR A 449 5.52 -7.32 27.01
CA TYR A 449 6.90 -6.82 27.00
C TYR A 449 7.85 -7.92 27.44
N ILE A 450 8.95 -8.11 26.73
CA ILE A 450 9.97 -9.09 27.12
C ILE A 450 11.11 -8.39 27.82
N THR A 451 11.58 -9.02 28.88
CA THR A 451 12.78 -8.57 29.59
C THR A 451 13.81 -9.68 29.63
N PRO A 452 15.11 -9.36 29.45
CA PRO A 452 16.14 -10.36 29.32
C PRO A 452 16.34 -11.16 30.61
N ALA A 453 16.92 -12.34 30.45
CA ALA A 453 17.38 -13.15 31.57
C ALA A 453 18.48 -12.43 32.35
N THR A 454 18.46 -12.57 33.66
CA THR A 454 19.53 -12.14 34.57
C THR A 454 19.90 -13.31 35.49
N ASN A 455 20.89 -13.12 36.35
CA ASN A 455 21.23 -14.12 37.37
C ASN A 455 20.09 -14.33 38.40
N LEU A 456 19.13 -13.41 38.48
CA LEU A 456 18.04 -13.44 39.46
C LEU A 456 16.69 -13.85 38.85
N ARG A 457 16.55 -13.81 37.53
CA ARG A 457 15.26 -14.01 36.85
C ARG A 457 15.46 -14.58 35.45
N PRO A 458 14.59 -15.49 35.00
CA PRO A 458 14.60 -15.95 33.61
C PRO A 458 14.34 -14.81 32.62
N GLU A 459 14.52 -15.11 31.33
CA GLU A 459 13.91 -14.31 30.28
C GLU A 459 12.40 -14.39 30.46
N THR A 460 11.77 -13.24 30.61
CA THR A 460 10.38 -13.15 31.05
C THR A 460 9.56 -12.42 30.01
N LEU A 461 8.46 -13.06 29.58
CA LEU A 461 7.33 -12.38 28.96
C LEU A 461 6.44 -11.82 30.06
N TRP A 462 6.33 -10.50 30.09
CA TRP A 462 5.39 -9.78 30.91
C TRP A 462 4.11 -9.53 30.15
N VAL A 463 2.99 -9.78 30.83
CA VAL A 463 1.65 -9.75 30.25
C VAL A 463 0.81 -8.76 31.04
N VAL A 464 0.25 -7.75 30.38
CA VAL A 464 -0.63 -6.75 30.99
C VAL A 464 -2.08 -7.14 30.74
N ASP A 465 -2.78 -7.61 31.77
CA ASP A 465 -4.20 -7.95 31.72
C ASP A 465 -5.02 -6.81 32.32
N THR A 466 -5.86 -6.16 31.50
CA THR A 466 -6.68 -5.02 31.91
C THR A 466 -7.79 -5.44 32.86
N GLY A 467 -8.16 -6.73 32.89
CA GLY A 467 -9.34 -7.21 33.58
C GLY A 467 -10.66 -6.66 33.01
N ARG A 468 -10.63 -5.97 31.87
CA ARG A 468 -11.78 -5.31 31.23
C ARG A 468 -11.98 -5.86 29.81
N PRO A 469 -12.66 -7.00 29.67
CA PRO A 469 -12.94 -7.60 28.37
C PRO A 469 -14.00 -6.79 27.62
N THR A 470 -14.01 -6.86 26.29
CA THR A 470 -15.14 -6.40 25.48
C THR A 470 -16.15 -7.54 25.34
N ILE A 471 -17.34 -7.39 25.89
CA ILE A 471 -18.39 -8.43 25.83
C ILE A 471 -19.66 -7.89 25.20
N MET A 472 -20.57 -8.78 24.81
CA MET A 472 -21.89 -8.38 24.33
C MET A 472 -22.85 -8.24 25.50
N ASP A 473 -23.55 -7.10 25.58
CA ASP A 473 -24.63 -6.90 26.53
C ASP A 473 -25.91 -7.68 26.14
N SER A 474 -26.97 -7.54 26.93
CA SER A 474 -28.25 -8.22 26.69
C SER A 474 -28.97 -7.79 25.40
N SER A 475 -28.59 -6.64 24.82
CA SER A 475 -29.07 -6.16 23.53
C SER A 475 -28.21 -6.63 22.35
N GLY A 476 -27.10 -7.32 22.63
CA GLY A 476 -26.11 -7.74 21.65
C GLY A 476 -25.13 -6.63 21.25
N ALA A 477 -25.09 -5.52 21.99
CA ALA A 477 -24.14 -4.44 21.75
C ALA A 477 -22.82 -4.69 22.49
N PRO A 478 -21.66 -4.34 21.89
CA PRO A 478 -20.39 -4.45 22.59
C PRO A 478 -20.34 -3.45 23.74
N THR A 479 -19.90 -3.92 24.90
CA THR A 479 -19.71 -3.15 26.12
C THR A 479 -18.45 -3.60 26.83
N MET A 480 -17.85 -2.69 27.60
CA MET A 480 -16.67 -2.96 28.40
C MET A 480 -17.05 -2.85 29.88
N PRO A 481 -17.12 -3.98 30.62
CA PRO A 481 -17.40 -3.96 32.05
C PRO A 481 -16.35 -3.18 32.82
N TYR A 482 -16.75 -2.64 33.97
CA TYR A 482 -15.79 -2.04 34.89
C TYR A 482 -14.83 -3.11 35.44
N ALA A 483 -13.58 -2.73 35.67
CA ALA A 483 -12.62 -3.60 36.32
C ALA A 483 -13.08 -3.95 37.74
N GLN A 484 -12.86 -5.21 38.14
CA GLN A 484 -13.05 -5.68 39.51
C GLN A 484 -11.69 -5.95 40.14
N PRO A 485 -11.45 -5.61 41.42
CA PRO A 485 -10.22 -5.98 42.11
C PRO A 485 -9.88 -7.46 41.97
N GLY A 486 -8.61 -7.75 41.69
CA GLY A 486 -8.10 -9.08 41.34
C GLY A 486 -8.09 -9.38 39.84
N GLY A 487 -8.96 -8.74 39.06
CA GLY A 487 -9.02 -8.87 37.60
C GLY A 487 -7.82 -8.21 36.90
N PRO A 488 -7.63 -6.89 37.00
CA PRO A 488 -6.46 -6.22 36.44
C PRO A 488 -5.17 -6.70 37.10
N LYS A 489 -4.20 -7.11 36.29
CA LYS A 489 -2.95 -7.70 36.76
C LYS A 489 -1.83 -7.65 35.74
N ILE A 490 -0.60 -7.74 36.23
CA ILE A 490 0.58 -8.09 35.41
C ILE A 490 1.05 -9.50 35.75
N VAL A 491 1.39 -10.28 34.73
CA VAL A 491 1.81 -11.69 34.87
C VAL A 491 3.21 -11.87 34.28
N GLY A 492 4.11 -12.48 35.04
CA GLY A 492 5.45 -12.85 34.58
C GLY A 492 5.52 -14.32 34.20
N ILE A 493 5.80 -14.60 32.92
CA ILE A 493 5.93 -15.95 32.37
C ILE A 493 7.40 -16.24 32.04
N ASN A 494 7.93 -17.31 32.62
CA ASN A 494 9.27 -17.82 32.37
C ASN A 494 9.31 -18.47 30.97
N LEU A 495 9.98 -17.82 30.01
CA LEU A 495 10.05 -18.31 28.62
C LEU A 495 10.83 -19.62 28.42
N PRO A 496 11.87 -19.94 29.21
CA PRO A 496 12.51 -21.25 29.16
C PRO A 496 11.61 -22.46 29.40
N ASN A 497 10.57 -22.36 30.22
CA ASN A 497 9.72 -23.50 30.59
C ASN A 497 8.21 -23.23 30.50
N ASP A 498 7.82 -22.07 29.96
CA ASP A 498 6.44 -21.61 29.76
C ASP A 498 5.58 -21.62 31.03
N THR A 499 6.17 -21.33 32.20
CA THR A 499 5.44 -21.27 33.48
C THR A 499 5.26 -19.86 34.01
N VAL A 500 4.06 -19.57 34.53
CA VAL A 500 3.80 -18.35 35.31
C VAL A 500 4.53 -18.46 36.65
N TYR A 501 5.35 -17.47 36.99
CA TYR A 501 6.06 -17.43 38.28
C TYR A 501 5.75 -16.17 39.11
N ALA A 502 5.09 -15.17 38.53
CA ALA A 502 4.70 -13.96 39.22
C ALA A 502 3.35 -13.43 38.73
N THR A 503 2.54 -12.89 39.65
CA THR A 503 1.30 -12.21 39.34
C THR A 503 1.09 -11.07 40.33
N TYR A 504 0.89 -9.86 39.83
CA TYR A 504 0.67 -8.67 40.65
C TYR A 504 -0.68 -8.09 40.31
N THR A 505 -1.57 -8.03 41.31
CA THR A 505 -2.90 -7.44 41.20
C THR A 505 -2.92 -6.05 41.82
N PHE A 506 -3.85 -5.20 41.40
CA PHE A 506 -3.92 -3.81 41.87
C PHE A 506 -5.11 -3.57 42.81
N PRO A 507 -4.94 -2.81 43.90
CA PRO A 507 -6.06 -2.33 44.70
C PRO A 507 -6.87 -1.29 43.92
N ALA A 508 -8.15 -1.12 44.30
CA ALA A 508 -9.06 -0.16 43.65
C ALA A 508 -8.63 1.31 43.78
N SER A 509 -7.71 1.61 44.69
CA SER A 509 -7.07 2.94 44.83
C SER A 509 -5.99 3.20 43.77
N VAL A 510 -5.52 2.16 43.08
CA VAL A 510 -4.44 2.23 42.09
C VAL A 510 -4.95 1.92 40.69
N HIS A 511 -5.74 0.85 40.53
CA HIS A 511 -6.48 0.60 39.31
C HIS A 511 -7.96 0.85 39.58
N TYR A 512 -8.47 1.99 39.11
CA TYR A 512 -9.87 2.31 39.28
C TYR A 512 -10.74 1.36 38.45
N PRO A 513 -12.05 1.24 38.76
CA PRO A 513 -12.96 0.43 37.95
C PRO A 513 -12.99 0.85 36.47
N ASP A 514 -12.73 2.14 36.18
CA ASP A 514 -12.68 2.74 34.85
C ASP A 514 -11.26 2.91 34.28
N SER A 515 -10.22 2.45 34.98
CA SER A 515 -8.85 2.43 34.44
C SER A 515 -8.73 1.42 33.28
N TYR A 516 -7.77 1.66 32.39
CA TYR A 516 -7.44 0.77 31.28
C TYR A 516 -5.92 0.77 31.08
N MET A 517 -5.22 -0.24 31.59
CA MET A 517 -3.77 -0.35 31.44
C MET A 517 -3.41 -0.62 29.98
N ASN A 518 -2.66 0.27 29.34
CA ASN A 518 -2.29 0.13 27.93
C ASN A 518 -0.94 -0.56 27.74
N ASP A 519 0.16 0.13 28.00
CA ASP A 519 1.53 -0.32 27.77
C ASP A 519 2.38 -0.29 29.07
N ILE A 520 3.55 -0.94 29.07
CA ILE A 520 4.41 -1.18 30.25
C ILE A 520 5.91 -1.12 29.94
N ARG A 521 6.69 -0.40 30.77
CA ARG A 521 8.17 -0.49 30.75
C ARG A 521 8.72 -0.89 32.11
N PHE A 522 9.90 -1.49 32.12
CA PHE A 522 10.51 -2.04 33.32
C PHE A 522 11.81 -1.32 33.67
N ASP A 523 12.01 -1.04 34.95
CA ASP A 523 13.30 -0.67 35.51
C ASP A 523 13.70 -1.67 36.58
N LEU A 524 14.62 -2.55 36.19
CA LEU A 524 15.02 -3.74 36.95
C LEU A 524 16.36 -3.55 37.67
N ARG A 525 16.88 -2.33 37.71
CA ARG A 525 18.13 -2.06 38.42
C ARG A 525 17.90 -2.26 39.92
N THR A 526 18.84 -2.92 40.59
CA THR A 526 18.70 -3.35 41.98
C THR A 526 18.65 -2.22 43.00
N ASN A 527 18.99 -0.99 42.61
CA ASN A 527 18.99 0.19 43.46
C ASN A 527 17.73 1.07 43.30
N VAL A 528 16.78 0.68 42.45
CA VAL A 528 15.58 1.46 42.14
C VAL A 528 14.55 1.36 43.26
N THR A 529 14.44 0.17 43.85
CA THR A 529 13.57 -0.10 45.00
C THR A 529 14.37 -0.71 46.14
N LEU A 530 13.85 -0.60 47.36
CA LEU A 530 14.43 -1.28 48.53
C LEU A 530 14.38 -2.81 48.39
N SER A 531 13.41 -3.34 47.64
CA SER A 531 13.27 -4.78 47.39
C SER A 531 14.35 -5.31 46.44
N GLY A 532 14.99 -4.44 45.67
CA GLY A 532 16.02 -4.79 44.68
C GLY A 532 15.51 -5.55 43.46
N GLN A 533 14.19 -5.76 43.33
CA GLN A 533 13.57 -6.44 42.19
C GLN A 533 13.05 -5.47 41.12
N GLY A 534 13.15 -4.16 41.36
CA GLY A 534 12.77 -3.12 40.42
C GLY A 534 11.28 -2.80 40.42
N VAL A 535 10.86 -2.01 39.43
CA VAL A 535 9.47 -1.59 39.20
C VAL A 535 9.04 -1.84 37.76
N ALA A 536 7.74 -1.73 37.53
CA ALA A 536 7.20 -1.43 36.21
C ALA A 536 6.56 -0.03 36.18
N TYR A 537 6.51 0.58 35.00
CA TYR A 537 5.76 1.79 34.71
C TYR A 537 4.67 1.44 33.73
N ILE A 538 3.42 1.54 34.15
CA ILE A 538 2.25 1.22 33.35
C ILE A 538 1.49 2.51 33.07
N VAL A 539 1.01 2.66 31.85
CA VAL A 539 0.15 3.77 31.46
C VAL A 539 -1.33 3.40 31.54
N ASP A 540 -2.17 4.34 31.95
CA ASP A 540 -3.62 4.20 31.97
C ASP A 540 -4.24 5.04 30.84
N SER A 541 -4.73 4.39 29.78
CA SER A 541 -5.30 5.05 28.59
C SER A 541 -6.79 5.34 28.70
N SER A 542 -7.39 5.13 29.87
CA SER A 542 -8.84 5.28 30.14
C SER A 542 -9.51 6.45 29.40
N ASP A 543 -10.48 6.12 28.55
CA ASP A 543 -11.33 7.05 27.81
C ASP A 543 -12.37 7.76 28.71
N GLU A 544 -12.57 7.25 29.91
CA GLU A 544 -13.42 7.80 30.98
C GLU A 544 -12.75 9.00 31.69
N GLY A 545 -11.47 9.25 31.42
CA GLY A 545 -10.78 10.47 31.84
C GLY A 545 -10.09 10.39 33.19
N ARG A 546 -9.71 9.20 33.66
CA ARG A 546 -8.73 9.01 34.75
C ARG A 546 -7.32 8.50 34.33
N PRO A 547 -6.71 8.94 33.20
CA PRO A 547 -5.33 8.59 32.87
C PRO A 547 -4.30 8.93 33.95
N GLY A 548 -3.19 8.19 33.95
CA GLY A 548 -2.06 8.39 34.84
C GLY A 548 -1.07 7.22 34.77
N PHE A 549 0.02 7.30 35.53
CA PHE A 549 0.95 6.19 35.68
C PHE A 549 0.50 5.28 36.82
N ILE A 550 0.65 3.97 36.63
CA ILE A 550 0.55 2.93 37.67
C ILE A 550 1.94 2.31 37.82
N ILE A 551 2.44 2.26 39.06
CA ILE A 551 3.80 1.79 39.36
C ILE A 551 3.72 0.66 40.39
N PRO A 552 3.89 -0.61 40.01
CA PRO A 552 4.12 -1.71 40.94
C PRO A 552 5.61 -1.88 41.28
N ASP A 553 5.91 -2.08 42.57
CA ASP A 553 7.19 -2.64 43.04
C ASP A 553 7.15 -4.16 42.88
N LEU A 554 8.07 -4.70 42.09
CA LEU A 554 8.06 -6.13 41.73
C LEU A 554 8.55 -7.04 42.86
N GLY A 555 9.14 -6.50 43.91
CA GLY A 555 9.58 -7.28 45.05
C GLY A 555 8.59 -7.29 46.22
N THR A 556 7.90 -6.17 46.47
CA THR A 556 6.90 -6.10 47.55
C THR A 556 5.47 -6.37 47.08
N GLY A 557 5.17 -6.12 45.80
CA GLY A 557 3.82 -6.15 45.25
C GLY A 557 2.97 -4.92 45.60
N GLU A 558 3.51 -3.96 46.36
CA GLU A 558 2.88 -2.66 46.57
C GLU A 558 2.81 -1.89 45.25
N SER A 559 1.77 -1.08 45.07
CA SER A 559 1.61 -0.25 43.87
C SER A 559 1.00 1.11 44.20
N TRP A 560 1.29 2.10 43.37
CA TRP A 560 0.78 3.46 43.51
C TRP A 560 0.51 4.10 42.15
N ARG A 561 -0.15 5.26 42.16
CA ARG A 561 -0.33 6.11 40.98
C ARG A 561 0.52 7.37 41.06
N ARG A 562 0.79 7.97 39.90
CA ARG A 562 1.41 9.31 39.78
C ARG A 562 0.83 10.05 38.58
N LEU A 563 0.75 11.38 38.66
CA LEU A 563 0.26 12.25 37.58
C LEU A 563 -1.17 11.94 37.13
N THR A 564 -2.01 11.42 38.03
CA THR A 564 -3.42 11.12 37.73
C THR A 564 -4.12 12.39 37.26
N GLN A 565 -4.69 12.34 36.05
CA GLN A 565 -5.38 13.45 35.37
C GLN A 565 -4.52 14.71 35.14
N HIS A 566 -3.19 14.61 35.21
CA HIS A 566 -2.33 15.73 34.82
C HIS A 566 -2.52 16.07 33.33
N PRO A 567 -2.54 17.34 32.90
CA PRO A 567 -2.77 17.70 31.50
C PRO A 567 -1.90 16.98 30.46
N SER A 568 -0.67 16.60 30.81
CA SER A 568 0.23 15.85 29.91
C SER A 568 -0.18 14.40 29.66
N VAL A 569 -1.03 13.82 30.50
CA VAL A 569 -1.50 12.42 30.38
C VAL A 569 -2.95 12.33 29.89
N LEU A 570 -3.62 13.48 29.78
CA LEU A 570 -5.01 13.54 29.32
C LEU A 570 -5.08 13.48 27.80
N ARG A 571 -6.21 12.94 27.33
CA ARG A 571 -6.62 13.06 25.93
C ARG A 571 -6.70 14.51 25.48
N VAL A 572 -6.50 14.75 24.18
CA VAL A 572 -6.79 16.05 23.56
C VAL A 572 -8.31 16.21 23.40
N ASN A 573 -8.82 17.40 23.72
CA ASN A 573 -10.25 17.69 23.58
C ASN A 573 -10.64 17.81 22.10
N SER A 574 -11.70 17.11 21.71
CA SER A 574 -12.22 17.09 20.34
C SER A 574 -11.20 16.61 19.28
N ASP A 575 -10.36 15.64 19.63
CA ASP A 575 -9.35 15.09 18.73
C ASP A 575 -9.95 14.33 17.54
N VAL A 576 -9.57 14.73 16.34
CA VAL A 576 -10.01 14.12 15.08
C VAL A 576 -8.77 13.79 14.27
N PRO A 577 -8.17 12.60 14.51
CA PRO A 577 -6.99 12.21 13.77
C PRO A 577 -7.34 11.89 12.31
N SER A 578 -6.32 11.92 11.45
CA SER A 578 -6.45 11.63 10.02
C SER A 578 -5.69 10.37 9.64
N TYR A 579 -6.40 9.29 9.35
CA TYR A 579 -5.80 8.04 8.88
C TYR A 579 -5.95 7.94 7.36
N GLN A 580 -4.84 7.77 6.65
CA GLN A 580 -4.80 7.78 5.18
C GLN A 580 -5.47 9.03 4.56
N GLY A 581 -5.39 10.17 5.24
CA GLY A 581 -6.02 11.42 4.79
C GLY A 581 -7.53 11.51 5.05
N LYS A 582 -8.11 10.57 5.80
CA LYS A 582 -9.52 10.56 6.17
C LYS A 582 -9.69 10.92 7.65
N PRO A 583 -10.47 11.95 7.98
CA PRO A 583 -10.83 12.26 9.37
C PRO A 583 -11.51 11.06 10.04
N PHE A 584 -11.07 10.73 11.25
CA PHE A 584 -11.57 9.59 12.01
C PHE A 584 -12.46 10.04 13.17
N TYR A 585 -13.67 9.48 13.22
CA TYR A 585 -14.61 9.63 14.32
C TYR A 585 -14.99 8.26 14.86
N GLN A 586 -15.05 8.12 16.18
CA GLN A 586 -15.50 6.89 16.82
C GLN A 586 -17.02 6.78 16.74
N LYS A 587 -17.51 5.61 16.31
CA LYS A 587 -18.93 5.25 16.30
C LYS A 587 -19.07 3.79 16.69
N THR A 588 -19.84 3.51 17.74
CA THR A 588 -20.24 2.15 18.11
C THR A 588 -21.76 2.00 17.97
N MET A 589 -22.31 0.79 18.02
CA MET A 589 -23.74 0.53 17.79
C MET A 589 -24.67 1.32 18.73
N VAL A 590 -24.19 1.67 19.92
CA VAL A 590 -24.99 2.27 21.00
C VAL A 590 -24.50 3.64 21.46
N ILE A 591 -23.28 4.04 21.08
CA ILE A 591 -22.72 5.35 21.43
C ILE A 591 -22.87 6.29 20.22
N PRO A 592 -23.35 7.53 20.41
CA PRO A 592 -23.34 8.56 19.37
C PRO A 592 -21.94 8.74 18.77
N ILE A 593 -21.87 9.31 17.56
CA ILE A 593 -20.59 9.66 16.94
C ILE A 593 -19.82 10.61 17.87
N GLN A 594 -18.56 10.30 18.15
CA GLN A 594 -17.66 11.07 19.01
C GLN A 594 -16.28 11.24 18.37
N THR A 595 -15.53 12.20 18.87
CA THR A 595 -14.08 12.35 18.62
C THR A 595 -13.30 11.25 19.35
N LEU A 596 -12.03 11.04 19.01
CA LEU A 596 -11.20 10.06 19.72
C LEU A 596 -10.94 10.54 21.15
N ARG A 597 -10.91 9.60 22.11
CA ARG A 597 -10.87 9.93 23.56
C ARG A 597 -9.81 9.16 24.36
N GLU A 598 -8.87 8.52 23.70
CA GLU A 598 -7.87 7.71 24.39
C GLU A 598 -6.79 8.57 25.06
N GLY A 599 -6.46 8.18 26.29
CA GLY A 599 -5.55 8.87 27.19
C GLY A 599 -4.09 8.43 27.03
N LEU A 600 -3.38 8.34 28.15
CA LEU A 600 -1.95 8.02 28.20
C LEU A 600 -1.66 6.63 27.63
N ASP A 601 -0.77 6.57 26.64
CA ASP A 601 -0.51 5.37 25.86
C ASP A 601 1.00 5.12 25.70
N GLY A 602 1.61 5.65 24.64
CA GLY A 602 3.02 5.45 24.36
C GLY A 602 3.91 5.81 25.55
N ILE A 603 4.76 4.87 25.95
CA ILE A 603 5.73 4.99 27.05
C ILE A 603 7.06 4.36 26.67
N GLN A 604 8.16 5.07 26.93
CA GLN A 604 9.50 4.52 26.81
C GLN A 604 10.38 5.04 27.93
N ILE A 605 11.22 4.16 28.50
CA ILE A 605 12.24 4.56 29.48
C ILE A 605 13.59 4.70 28.78
N SER A 606 14.38 5.69 29.18
CA SER A 606 15.77 5.85 28.73
C SER A 606 16.63 4.65 29.14
N PRO A 607 17.69 4.29 28.39
CA PRO A 607 18.53 3.13 28.71
C PRO A 607 19.18 3.17 30.11
N ASP A 608 19.44 4.37 30.62
CA ASP A 608 19.97 4.62 31.95
C ASP A 608 18.89 4.62 33.05
N GLY A 609 17.62 4.38 32.68
CA GLY A 609 16.47 4.37 33.58
C GLY A 609 16.17 5.70 34.27
N SER A 610 16.72 6.83 33.83
CA SER A 610 16.58 8.12 34.51
C SER A 610 15.33 8.89 34.08
N THR A 611 14.81 8.63 32.88
CA THR A 611 13.75 9.43 32.26
C THR A 611 12.71 8.53 31.60
N VAL A 612 11.43 8.84 31.82
CA VAL A 612 10.31 8.24 31.08
C VAL A 612 9.80 9.25 30.06
N TYR A 613 9.81 8.88 28.79
CA TYR A 613 9.15 9.57 27.69
C TYR A 613 7.76 9.00 27.50
N TYR A 614 6.78 9.88 27.28
CA TYR A 614 5.40 9.44 27.17
C TYR A 614 4.53 10.41 26.38
N SER A 615 3.39 9.90 25.91
CA SER A 615 2.33 10.73 25.34
C SER A 615 0.97 10.07 25.44
N ALA A 616 -0.08 10.88 25.41
CA ALA A 616 -1.43 10.37 25.18
C ALA A 616 -1.62 10.02 23.70
N LEU A 617 -2.43 9.01 23.41
CA LEU A 617 -2.66 8.56 22.04
C LEU A 617 -3.21 9.67 21.15
N THR A 618 -4.14 10.45 21.71
CA THR A 618 -4.78 11.59 21.05
C THR A 618 -3.91 12.86 20.99
N SER A 619 -2.68 12.81 21.51
CA SER A 619 -1.79 13.97 21.55
C SER A 619 -0.69 13.90 20.51
N SER A 620 -0.45 15.02 19.84
CA SER A 620 0.73 15.22 19.01
C SER A 620 1.96 15.66 19.80
N TYR A 621 1.90 15.84 21.12
CA TYR A 621 3.03 16.29 21.94
C TYR A 621 3.80 15.14 22.59
N LEU A 622 5.13 15.27 22.67
CA LEU A 622 5.97 14.36 23.44
C LEU A 622 6.32 14.99 24.79
N TYR A 623 6.16 14.23 25.87
CA TYR A 623 6.55 14.64 27.22
C TYR A 623 7.62 13.73 27.78
N SER A 624 8.33 14.20 28.79
CA SER A 624 9.12 13.33 29.66
C SER A 624 9.07 13.75 31.11
N VAL A 625 9.36 12.80 32.00
CA VAL A 625 9.47 13.03 33.44
C VAL A 625 10.62 12.19 34.00
N PRO A 626 11.44 12.70 34.94
CA PRO A 626 12.44 11.89 35.60
C PRO A 626 11.78 10.74 36.39
N THR A 627 12.35 9.54 36.30
CA THR A 627 11.81 8.34 36.98
C THR A 627 11.77 8.51 38.50
N ALA A 628 12.72 9.26 39.07
CA ALA A 628 12.74 9.59 40.50
C ALA A 628 11.44 10.27 40.97
N ASN A 629 10.79 11.08 40.12
CA ASN A 629 9.52 11.71 40.44
C ASN A 629 8.34 10.73 40.42
N LEU A 630 8.39 9.70 39.56
CA LEU A 630 7.40 8.63 39.54
C LEU A 630 7.55 7.69 40.74
N LEU A 631 8.80 7.46 41.17
CA LEU A 631 9.19 6.53 42.24
C LEU A 631 9.12 7.11 43.65
N ALA A 632 9.06 8.44 43.79
CA ALA A 632 9.06 9.09 45.09
C ALA A 632 7.95 8.54 46.01
N ALA A 633 8.25 8.48 47.32
CA ALA A 633 7.41 7.78 48.28
C ALA A 633 5.96 8.30 48.28
N PRO A 634 4.94 7.44 48.15
CA PRO A 634 3.53 7.86 48.13
C PRO A 634 3.07 8.60 49.39
N SER A 635 3.80 8.45 50.50
CA SER A 635 3.52 9.15 51.76
C SER A 635 3.96 10.62 51.78
N ASP A 636 4.77 11.08 50.81
CA ASP A 636 5.20 12.48 50.72
C ASP A 636 4.05 13.34 50.16
N PRO A 637 3.55 14.35 50.91
CA PRO A 637 2.43 15.18 50.46
C PRO A 637 2.75 16.08 49.26
N LEU A 638 4.03 16.30 48.94
CA LEU A 638 4.45 17.17 47.82
C LEU A 638 4.71 16.40 46.52
N VAL A 639 4.58 15.07 46.55
CA VAL A 639 5.06 14.21 45.46
C VAL A 639 4.38 14.47 44.11
N GLU A 640 3.07 14.74 44.09
CA GLU A 640 2.35 15.04 42.85
C GLU A 640 2.75 16.40 42.28
N ILE A 641 2.95 17.40 43.15
CA ILE A 641 3.41 18.74 42.74
C ILE A 641 4.84 18.65 42.20
N ALA A 642 5.72 17.90 42.88
CA ALA A 642 7.08 17.70 42.45
C ALA A 642 7.13 16.97 41.09
N ALA A 643 6.32 15.93 40.89
CA ALA A 643 6.25 15.25 39.61
C ALA A 643 5.73 16.18 38.50
N ALA A 644 4.65 16.91 38.73
CA ALA A 644 4.09 17.85 37.76
C ALA A 644 5.10 18.95 37.36
N ASN A 645 5.82 19.52 38.32
CA ASN A 645 6.80 20.57 38.08
C ASN A 645 8.04 20.13 37.30
N ASN A 646 8.31 18.82 37.22
CA ASN A 646 9.48 18.26 36.53
C ASN A 646 9.13 17.62 35.18
N ILE A 647 7.91 17.81 34.68
CA ILE A 647 7.55 17.37 33.34
C ILE A 647 8.18 18.31 32.31
N ALA A 648 8.91 17.74 31.36
CA ALA A 648 9.38 18.43 30.17
C ALA A 648 8.40 18.22 29.02
N ASN A 649 8.12 19.28 28.27
CA ASN A 649 7.40 19.22 27.01
C ASN A 649 8.40 19.41 25.87
N HIS A 650 8.55 18.39 25.03
CA HIS A 650 9.52 18.36 23.92
C HIS A 650 8.93 18.89 22.60
N GLY A 651 7.71 19.41 22.62
CA GLY A 651 7.01 19.93 21.46
C GLY A 651 6.21 18.85 20.71
N GLN A 652 5.77 19.20 19.50
CA GLN A 652 4.99 18.30 18.67
C GLN A 652 5.88 17.29 17.95
N ARG A 653 5.44 16.03 17.91
CA ARG A 653 6.09 14.87 17.29
C ARG A 653 5.58 14.54 15.88
N GLY A 654 4.79 15.45 15.31
CA GLY A 654 4.31 15.34 13.93
C GLY A 654 3.07 14.48 13.74
N GLY A 655 2.32 14.13 14.79
CA GLY A 655 1.03 13.44 14.69
C GLY A 655 0.67 12.67 15.95
N ASN A 656 -0.53 12.10 15.97
CA ASN A 656 -0.96 11.15 17.00
C ASN A 656 -0.10 9.89 16.91
N ALA A 657 0.24 9.31 18.07
CA ALA A 657 1.04 8.10 18.13
C ALA A 657 0.44 7.10 19.12
N ASN A 658 0.69 5.83 18.84
CA ASN A 658 0.30 4.71 19.69
C ASN A 658 1.47 4.32 20.62
N GLY A 659 1.78 3.03 20.74
CA GLY A 659 2.91 2.51 21.51
C GLY A 659 4.26 3.10 21.11
N PHE A 660 5.21 3.08 22.05
CA PHE A 660 6.60 3.50 21.83
C PHE A 660 7.55 2.31 21.87
N GLU A 661 8.80 2.50 21.45
CA GLU A 661 9.89 1.58 21.74
C GLU A 661 11.21 2.37 21.85
N GLY A 662 12.24 1.81 22.47
CA GLY A 662 13.57 2.37 22.52
C GLY A 662 14.65 1.40 22.07
N ASP A 663 15.78 1.94 21.61
CA ASP A 663 16.98 1.17 21.34
C ASP A 663 18.10 1.40 22.38
N SER A 664 19.20 0.68 22.22
CA SER A 664 20.39 0.85 23.07
C SER A 664 21.11 2.18 22.88
N ASN A 665 20.81 2.94 21.82
CA ASN A 665 21.34 4.28 21.59
C ASN A 665 20.49 5.35 22.30
N GLY A 666 19.35 4.98 22.89
CA GLY A 666 18.44 5.89 23.56
C GLY A 666 17.48 6.62 22.62
N LEU A 667 17.35 6.18 21.37
CA LEU A 667 16.34 6.69 20.46
C LEU A 667 14.96 6.22 20.92
N ILE A 668 13.96 7.09 20.83
CA ILE A 668 12.59 6.80 21.24
C ILE A 668 11.72 6.68 19.99
N TYR A 669 11.49 5.46 19.54
CA TYR A 669 10.62 5.14 18.42
C TYR A 669 9.16 5.39 18.80
N GLN A 670 8.44 6.07 17.92
CA GLN A 670 7.06 6.50 18.08
C GLN A 670 6.27 5.98 16.88
N LEU A 671 5.27 5.17 17.14
CA LEU A 671 4.42 4.56 16.12
C LEU A 671 3.34 5.57 15.71
N ILE A 672 3.35 6.09 14.48
CA ILE A 672 2.53 7.24 14.04
C ILE A 672 1.48 6.81 12.98
N PRO A 673 0.28 6.35 13.39
CA PRO A 673 -0.75 5.89 12.47
C PRO A 673 -1.23 6.96 11.47
N GLU A 674 -1.27 8.24 11.86
CA GLU A 674 -1.68 9.33 10.95
C GLU A 674 -0.78 9.47 9.72
N HIS A 675 0.45 8.95 9.83
CA HIS A 675 1.47 9.07 8.80
C HIS A 675 1.93 7.73 8.26
N ASN A 676 1.25 6.61 8.53
CA ASN A 676 1.64 5.30 8.03
C ASN A 676 3.14 5.01 8.28
N ALA A 677 3.65 5.46 9.43
CA ALA A 677 5.08 5.59 9.66
C ALA A 677 5.47 5.34 11.12
N ILE A 678 6.76 5.11 11.32
CA ILE A 678 7.42 5.16 12.62
C ILE A 678 8.42 6.31 12.56
N TYR A 679 8.39 7.17 13.56
CA TYR A 679 9.40 8.21 13.79
C TYR A 679 10.26 7.82 14.98
N TYR A 680 11.41 8.46 15.17
CA TYR A 680 12.13 8.40 16.45
C TYR A 680 12.43 9.80 16.96
N TYR A 681 12.33 10.01 18.27
CA TYR A 681 12.89 11.17 18.93
C TYR A 681 14.32 10.84 19.38
N ASP A 682 15.27 11.71 19.05
CA ASP A 682 16.65 11.58 19.49
C ASP A 682 16.93 12.57 20.64
N PRO A 683 17.11 12.09 21.89
CA PRO A 683 17.44 12.95 23.02
C PRO A 683 18.77 13.70 22.89
N HIS A 684 19.66 13.33 21.97
CA HIS A 684 20.95 13.97 21.77
C HIS A 684 20.86 15.24 20.93
N ASP A 685 19.94 15.28 19.97
CA ASP A 685 19.72 16.45 19.10
C ASP A 685 18.36 17.15 19.33
N LEU A 686 17.53 16.56 20.21
CA LEU A 686 16.24 17.06 20.66
C LEU A 686 15.19 17.15 19.55
N GLN A 687 15.31 16.34 18.49
CA GLN A 687 14.43 16.37 17.33
C GLN A 687 13.74 15.02 17.09
N THR A 688 12.58 15.09 16.43
CA THR A 688 11.87 13.91 15.91
C THR A 688 12.24 13.71 14.44
N HIS A 689 12.65 12.50 14.10
CA HIS A 689 13.15 12.12 12.78
C HIS A 689 12.29 11.01 12.17
N PRO A 690 12.11 11.01 10.84
CA PRO A 690 11.48 9.88 10.14
C PRO A 690 12.35 8.62 10.24
N PHE A 691 11.78 7.48 10.65
CA PHE A 691 12.47 6.19 10.62
C PHE A 691 12.08 5.38 9.39
N VAL A 692 10.80 4.98 9.32
CA VAL A 692 10.25 4.17 8.23
C VAL A 692 8.83 4.60 7.92
N ARG A 693 8.49 4.61 6.63
CA ARG A 693 7.11 4.71 6.13
C ARG A 693 6.92 3.63 5.08
N ASP A 694 5.80 2.94 5.13
CA ASP A 694 5.46 1.93 4.14
C ASP A 694 3.93 1.83 4.00
N PRO A 695 3.39 1.61 2.79
CA PRO A 695 1.95 1.44 2.58
C PRO A 695 1.31 0.30 3.40
N ARG A 696 2.11 -0.67 3.86
CA ARG A 696 1.67 -1.76 4.76
C ARG A 696 1.44 -1.30 6.20
N ILE A 697 2.03 -0.19 6.62
CA ILE A 697 1.84 0.40 7.95
C ILE A 697 0.57 1.26 7.89
N ILE A 698 -0.53 0.80 8.46
CA ILE A 698 -1.78 1.57 8.55
C ILE A 698 -1.99 2.08 9.97
N TRP A 699 -1.88 1.17 10.93
CA TRP A 699 -1.98 1.47 12.35
C TRP A 699 -0.92 0.65 13.09
N PRO A 700 0.31 1.16 13.22
CA PRO A 700 1.32 0.51 14.04
C PRO A 700 0.93 0.70 15.52
N ASP A 701 0.62 -0.40 16.19
CA ASP A 701 0.07 -0.39 17.55
C ASP A 701 1.15 -0.59 18.62
N GLY A 702 1.87 -1.72 18.54
CA GLY A 702 3.02 -2.04 19.39
C GLY A 702 4.27 -2.39 18.59
N ALA A 703 5.44 -2.20 19.19
CA ALA A 703 6.75 -2.52 18.61
C ALA A 703 7.66 -3.13 19.68
N GLU A 704 8.63 -3.94 19.22
CA GLU A 704 9.66 -4.55 20.06
C GLU A 704 11.03 -4.35 19.38
N TYR A 705 12.01 -3.82 20.12
CA TYR A 705 13.39 -3.71 19.65
C TYR A 705 14.20 -4.97 20.03
N ARG A 706 14.85 -5.58 19.03
CA ARG A 706 15.78 -6.68 19.23
C ARG A 706 17.23 -6.18 19.11
N GLY A 707 17.82 -5.85 20.26
CA GLY A 707 19.23 -5.49 20.43
C GLY A 707 20.18 -6.67 20.62
#